data_AF-A0A1I5F5V2-F1
#
_entry.id   AF-A0A1I5F5V2-F1
#
_cell.length_a   1.000
_cell.length_b   1.000
_cell.length_c   1.000
_cell.angle_alpha   90.00
_cell.angle_beta   90.00
_cell.angle_gamma   90.00
#
_symmetry.space_group_name_H-M   'P 1'
#
loop_
_entity.id
_entity.type
_entity.pdbx_description
1 polymer ?
#
loop_
_entity_poly.entity_id
_entity_poly.type
_entity_poly.pdbx_seq_one_letter_code
_entity_poly.pdbx_strand_id
1 'polypeptide(L)'
;MTQQITLSELKAKIRDIDTPDEEIAAYLMAAPDASDAFAPQVQINPDLVDDEGVEADVAMRFFNAMSRRRRQRRYLRKIQDGWSGLRIVSEGDSWFQYPFLLRDVIDQLFDDYAIYSLGAAGDLVQDMLDQDEILQAVRQQNPHVFLISGGGNDLLGDGMLATAVHPFKSGRPAKDYPNATFGKRLKDIIGVYRSIFTALLAEFPNLKILCHGYDYAQPDNARWLGKPMASLGIKDKALQARIVAEMINRFNAALVALAGEFPGSVVRVSCLNAVGGNWHDELHPNNTGYAAAAGKFRAVIASMFGSTTEFGATSPLSPGKEAMIDAQDLEPQAFRELVDFRGRELLETPLPPTEDEDRRKEIEQDISLHFEKISGGADFLPASFLYRGADAAASVCRVNLPGGSGTGFLIATSKFIMTNNHVIADKEEAREAIAEFRFEEGGASLMVNLEPDRFFLTSKELDFTIVGCDDPALDEFDPIPLLRNPSTVTRGEKVNIIQHPRGRPKEVALHNNDVLRVKDKVVWYETDTEPGSSGSPVFNNAWDLVALHHAGWIENGVTTNEGVRIAAIVSHLVARQHSEATGSPGLVDLLSTIPDSSPHLGFFDIAGITGSSTQEVEVPEYKGSLEFADIGFWNIEHFNDAISDARVDTVAGVLGHLSMDAMGLVEVQKDAMDRLITSLQALGQSYDYKYLNVRGRQDLAVLYDSKTTEVNISAKILNRHKTAWAAKTGSGRTAFPRRPLIANVKVAPNTKGGEPVEFIMILLHLKAFGDPQSKARRRLAAEILTEVIADIRETEKLPVVLGGDLNETLNNDVLSPLTDAPDLFTLTTDDAAENALSYVGARYRSLIDHIVVSKDVHMSPISGDDAAIVRLDKTVADFTRDVSDHVPLVIRMVSRDAPMQVGDAAKT
;
A
#
# COMPACT_ATOMS: atom_id res chain seq x y z
N MET A 1 -44.01 25.96 43.01
CA MET A 1 -43.91 24.58 42.49
C MET A 1 -42.97 24.66 41.31
N THR A 2 -41.78 24.09 41.42
CA THR A 2 -40.85 23.96 40.30
C THR A 2 -41.52 23.04 39.28
N GLN A 3 -41.64 23.47 38.03
CA GLN A 3 -42.24 22.67 36.97
C GLN A 3 -41.33 21.47 36.70
N GLN A 4 -41.88 20.24 36.75
CA GLN A 4 -41.13 19.03 36.37
C GLN A 4 -40.73 19.12 34.90
N ILE A 5 -39.51 18.70 34.59
CA ILE A 5 -39.05 18.52 33.20
C ILE A 5 -39.28 17.07 32.77
N THR A 6 -39.42 16.83 31.48
CA THR A 6 -39.50 15.47 30.93
C THR A 6 -38.14 14.78 30.95
N LEU A 7 -38.12 13.45 30.99
CA LEU A 7 -36.90 12.67 30.81
C LEU A 7 -36.21 13.00 29.49
N SER A 8 -36.97 13.28 28.44
CA SER A 8 -36.46 13.73 27.14
C SER A 8 -35.71 15.07 27.22
N GLU A 9 -36.22 16.04 27.98
CA GLU A 9 -35.54 17.32 28.25
C GLU A 9 -34.26 17.15 29.09
N LEU A 10 -34.30 16.29 30.11
CA LEU A 10 -33.11 15.95 30.91
C LEU A 10 -32.03 15.28 30.03
N LYS A 11 -32.43 14.34 29.17
CA LYS A 11 -31.51 13.68 28.21
C LYS A 11 -30.90 14.70 27.23
N ALA A 12 -31.65 15.71 26.81
CA ALA A 12 -31.14 16.78 25.95
C ALA A 12 -30.08 17.62 26.68
N LYS A 13 -30.35 18.03 27.93
CA LYS A 13 -29.38 18.72 28.81
C LYS A 13 -28.11 17.90 29.00
N ILE A 14 -28.23 16.59 29.22
CA ILE A 14 -27.08 15.70 29.40
C ILE A 14 -26.26 15.55 28.12
N ARG A 15 -26.90 15.54 26.94
CA ARG A 15 -26.21 15.45 25.64
C ARG A 15 -25.48 16.72 25.25
N ASP A 16 -25.95 17.86 25.74
CA ASP A 16 -25.30 19.16 25.56
C ASP A 16 -24.08 19.29 26.47
N ILE A 17 -22.89 19.23 25.87
CA ILE A 17 -21.60 19.30 26.58
C ILE A 17 -21.39 20.63 27.34
N ASP A 18 -22.07 21.71 26.92
CA ASP A 18 -21.91 23.04 27.49
C ASP A 18 -22.80 23.26 28.73
N THR A 19 -23.76 22.37 28.99
CA THR A 19 -24.52 22.34 30.24
C THR A 19 -23.61 21.87 31.39
N PRO A 20 -23.46 22.62 32.50
CA PRO A 20 -22.64 22.19 33.64
C PRO A 20 -23.16 20.92 34.32
N ASP A 21 -22.26 20.07 34.81
CA ASP A 21 -22.65 18.82 35.47
C ASP A 21 -23.43 19.07 36.78
N GLU A 22 -23.20 20.21 37.46
CA GLU A 22 -23.96 20.63 38.64
C GLU A 22 -25.43 20.95 38.32
N GLU A 23 -25.71 21.44 37.12
CA GLU A 23 -27.09 21.69 36.67
C GLU A 23 -27.81 20.36 36.40
N ILE A 24 -27.11 19.38 35.83
CA ILE A 24 -27.62 18.03 35.60
C ILE A 24 -27.86 17.32 36.95
N ALA A 25 -26.91 17.44 37.88
CA ALA A 25 -26.95 16.80 39.21
C ALA A 25 -28.20 17.20 40.00
N ALA A 26 -28.73 18.41 39.81
CA ALA A 26 -29.95 18.88 40.48
C ALA A 26 -31.20 18.03 40.16
N TYR A 27 -31.20 17.34 39.03
CA TYR A 27 -32.29 16.46 38.58
C TYR A 27 -32.07 14.98 38.90
N LEU A 28 -30.95 14.65 39.55
CA LEU A 28 -30.55 13.29 39.88
C LEU A 28 -30.49 13.12 41.40
N MET A 29 -30.57 11.87 41.86
CA MET A 29 -30.32 11.49 43.24
C MET A 29 -29.55 10.18 43.30
N ALA A 30 -28.88 9.92 44.42
CA ALA A 30 -28.18 8.65 44.63
C ALA A 30 -29.18 7.48 44.62
N ALA A 31 -28.78 6.36 44.01
CA ALA A 31 -29.54 5.10 43.98
C ALA A 31 -28.85 4.05 44.87
N PRO A 32 -28.93 4.16 46.21
CA PRO A 32 -28.13 3.35 47.13
C PRO A 32 -28.45 1.85 47.09
N ASP A 33 -29.67 1.47 46.69
CA ASP A 33 -30.09 0.07 46.60
C ASP A 33 -29.51 -0.62 45.36
N ALA A 34 -29.33 0.14 44.27
CA ALA A 34 -28.79 -0.35 43.00
C ALA A 34 -27.29 -0.06 42.78
N SER A 35 -26.66 0.71 43.68
CA SER A 35 -25.21 0.90 43.72
C SER A 35 -24.50 -0.34 44.27
N ASP A 36 -23.27 -0.62 43.80
CA ASP A 36 -22.32 -1.53 44.44
C ASP A 36 -21.18 -0.73 45.12
N ALA A 37 -20.31 -1.39 45.91
CA ALA A 37 -19.08 -0.78 46.40
C ALA A 37 -18.30 -0.21 45.20
N PHE A 38 -17.69 0.97 45.35
CA PHE A 38 -17.02 1.79 44.31
C PHE A 38 -17.66 1.78 42.90
N ALA A 39 -18.98 1.58 42.82
CA ALA A 39 -19.80 1.58 41.61
C ALA A 39 -21.11 2.37 41.87
N PRO A 40 -21.01 3.67 42.21
CA PRO A 40 -22.17 4.48 42.54
C PRO A 40 -23.10 4.59 41.32
N GLN A 41 -24.39 4.40 41.57
CA GLN A 41 -25.42 4.57 40.57
C GLN A 41 -26.29 5.77 40.93
N VAL A 42 -26.78 6.46 39.89
CA VAL A 42 -27.66 7.61 40.02
C VAL A 42 -28.99 7.31 39.37
N GLN A 43 -30.07 7.74 40.02
CA GLN A 43 -31.43 7.66 39.52
C GLN A 43 -32.00 9.06 39.34
N ILE A 44 -33.04 9.12 38.53
CA ILE A 44 -33.80 10.35 38.29
C ILE A 44 -34.46 10.79 39.61
N ASN A 45 -34.51 12.10 39.87
CA ASN A 45 -35.31 12.64 40.95
C ASN A 45 -36.79 12.72 40.51
N PRO A 46 -37.69 11.86 41.04
CA PRO A 46 -39.08 11.79 40.60
C PRO A 46 -39.88 13.05 40.96
N ASP A 47 -39.39 13.87 41.89
CA ASP A 47 -40.03 15.13 42.25
C ASP A 47 -39.77 16.23 41.21
N LEU A 48 -38.71 16.10 40.41
CA LEU A 48 -38.25 17.13 39.47
C LEU A 48 -38.31 16.70 38.00
N VAL A 49 -38.50 15.41 37.73
CA VAL A 49 -38.47 14.84 36.38
C VAL A 49 -39.59 13.82 36.22
N ASP A 50 -40.35 13.95 35.14
CA ASP A 50 -41.30 12.92 34.68
C ASP A 50 -40.50 11.84 33.92
N ASP A 51 -40.52 10.60 34.43
CA ASP A 51 -39.74 9.48 33.92
C ASP A 51 -40.27 8.87 32.61
N GLU A 52 -41.43 9.36 32.14
CA GLU A 52 -42.11 8.91 30.92
C GLU A 52 -42.34 7.37 30.89
N GLY A 53 -42.37 6.71 32.05
CA GLY A 53 -42.56 5.26 32.17
C GLY A 53 -41.33 4.41 31.79
N VAL A 54 -40.13 4.99 31.80
CA VAL A 54 -38.87 4.27 31.50
C VAL A 54 -38.37 3.49 32.72
N GLU A 55 -37.95 2.23 32.51
CA GLU A 55 -37.38 1.39 33.57
C GLU A 55 -36.11 2.04 34.19
N ALA A 56 -36.04 2.06 35.52
CA ALA A 56 -34.97 2.70 36.28
C ALA A 56 -33.57 2.20 35.89
N ASP A 57 -33.41 0.89 35.65
CA ASP A 57 -32.14 0.27 35.26
C ASP A 57 -31.63 0.75 33.89
N VAL A 58 -32.54 1.04 32.96
CA VAL A 58 -32.23 1.61 31.64
C VAL A 58 -31.77 3.06 31.76
N ALA A 59 -32.37 3.83 32.67
CA ALA A 59 -31.95 5.20 32.97
C ALA A 59 -30.57 5.23 33.64
N MET A 60 -30.27 4.30 34.55
CA MET A 60 -28.99 4.29 35.27
C MET A 60 -27.78 3.99 34.36
N ARG A 61 -27.86 2.97 33.50
CA ARG A 61 -26.81 2.67 32.50
C ARG A 61 -26.58 3.85 31.55
N PHE A 62 -27.65 4.58 31.23
CA PHE A 62 -27.59 5.77 30.41
C PHE A 62 -26.78 6.89 31.07
N PHE A 63 -26.94 7.15 32.38
CA PHE A 63 -26.20 8.22 33.07
C PHE A 63 -24.69 7.96 33.14
N ASN A 64 -24.28 6.72 33.47
CA ASN A 64 -22.85 6.37 33.50
C ASN A 64 -22.20 6.49 32.13
N ALA A 65 -22.85 5.95 31.09
CA ALA A 65 -22.37 6.03 29.72
C ALA A 65 -22.28 7.49 29.22
N MET A 66 -23.26 8.33 29.60
CA MET A 66 -23.27 9.74 29.21
C MET A 66 -22.23 10.58 29.95
N SER A 67 -22.00 10.34 31.24
CA SER A 67 -20.92 11.00 31.99
C SER A 67 -19.55 10.75 31.34
N ARG A 68 -19.26 9.48 31.00
CA ARG A 68 -18.06 9.10 30.23
C ARG A 68 -17.96 9.85 28.90
N ARG A 69 -19.03 9.81 28.10
CA ARG A 69 -19.09 10.43 26.77
C ARG A 69 -18.86 11.94 26.83
N ARG A 70 -19.37 12.62 27.86
CA ARG A 70 -19.16 14.04 28.07
C ARG A 70 -17.69 14.35 28.35
N ARG A 71 -17.01 13.59 29.21
CA ARG A 71 -15.57 13.73 29.47
C ARG A 71 -14.73 13.53 28.21
N GLN A 72 -15.01 12.47 27.45
CA GLN A 72 -14.30 12.22 26.19
C GLN A 72 -14.50 13.35 25.17
N ARG A 73 -15.72 13.90 25.04
CA ARG A 73 -15.95 15.06 24.18
C ARG A 73 -15.26 16.33 24.69
N ARG A 74 -15.20 16.56 26.01
CA ARG A 74 -14.48 17.70 26.60
C ARG A 74 -12.99 17.59 26.32
N TYR A 75 -12.44 16.39 26.39
CA TYR A 75 -11.07 16.10 25.99
C TYR A 75 -10.83 16.41 24.51
N LEU A 76 -11.66 15.85 23.61
CA LEU A 76 -11.49 16.07 22.16
C LEU A 76 -11.58 17.55 21.79
N ARG A 77 -12.54 18.29 22.39
CA ARG A 77 -12.64 19.75 22.22
C ARG A 77 -11.36 20.45 22.71
N LYS A 78 -10.86 20.10 23.89
CA LYS A 78 -9.62 20.66 24.45
C LYS A 78 -8.40 20.40 23.54
N ILE A 79 -8.30 19.21 22.93
CA ILE A 79 -7.25 18.89 21.96
C ILE A 79 -7.42 19.70 20.66
N GLN A 80 -8.64 19.78 20.12
CA GLN A 80 -8.95 20.56 18.91
C GLN A 80 -8.64 22.05 19.08
N ASP A 81 -8.86 22.59 20.29
CA ASP A 81 -8.54 23.98 20.65
C ASP A 81 -7.01 24.22 20.80
N GLY A 82 -6.17 23.23 20.48
CA GLY A 82 -4.71 23.36 20.41
C GLY A 82 -3.97 23.10 21.71
N TRP A 83 -4.49 22.23 22.59
CA TRP A 83 -3.84 21.92 23.87
C TRP A 83 -2.40 21.38 23.72
N SER A 84 -1.44 22.11 24.32
CA SER A 84 0.00 21.79 24.34
C SER A 84 0.52 21.22 25.67
N GLY A 85 -0.37 21.07 26.67
CA GLY A 85 -0.03 20.51 27.98
C GLY A 85 -0.04 18.98 28.02
N LEU A 86 0.16 18.41 29.21
CA LEU A 86 0.16 16.95 29.39
C LEU A 86 -1.19 16.34 29.00
N ARG A 87 -1.09 15.22 28.28
CA ARG A 87 -2.21 14.34 27.92
C ARG A 87 -2.22 13.12 28.82
N ILE A 88 -3.39 12.74 29.28
CA ILE A 88 -3.60 11.68 30.25
C ILE A 88 -4.68 10.75 29.72
N VAL A 89 -4.47 9.44 29.83
CA VAL A 89 -5.55 8.45 29.74
C VAL A 89 -5.84 7.95 31.15
N SER A 90 -7.12 7.87 31.53
CA SER A 90 -7.53 7.38 32.85
C SER A 90 -8.51 6.21 32.76
N GLU A 91 -8.24 5.17 33.54
CA GLU A 91 -9.11 4.02 33.74
C GLU A 91 -9.38 3.84 35.24
N GLY A 92 -10.61 3.50 35.63
CA GLY A 92 -10.81 3.10 37.01
C GLY A 92 -12.19 3.25 37.62
N ASP A 93 -12.23 2.92 38.92
CA ASP A 93 -13.43 2.89 39.76
C ASP A 93 -14.01 4.27 40.12
N SER A 94 -14.97 4.31 41.05
CA SER A 94 -15.68 5.53 41.47
C SER A 94 -14.82 6.68 41.99
N TRP A 95 -13.56 6.45 42.37
CA TRP A 95 -12.66 7.56 42.70
C TRP A 95 -12.23 8.35 41.47
N PHE A 96 -12.27 7.72 40.30
CA PHE A 96 -12.01 8.33 38.99
C PHE A 96 -13.28 8.55 38.17
N GLN A 97 -14.40 7.90 38.51
CA GLN A 97 -15.67 8.06 37.81
C GLN A 97 -16.89 8.01 38.74
N TYR A 98 -17.24 9.16 39.35
CA TYR A 98 -18.49 9.36 40.06
C TYR A 98 -19.51 10.10 39.17
N PRO A 99 -20.63 9.48 38.77
CA PRO A 99 -21.56 10.08 37.81
C PRO A 99 -22.30 11.31 38.38
N PHE A 100 -22.01 12.49 37.82
CA PHE A 100 -22.70 13.79 37.97
C PHE A 100 -22.81 14.40 39.39
N LEU A 101 -23.08 13.62 40.43
CA LEU A 101 -23.36 14.12 41.78
C LEU A 101 -22.12 14.63 42.52
N LEU A 102 -20.93 14.14 42.15
CA LEU A 102 -19.66 14.54 42.74
C LEU A 102 -18.65 14.85 41.64
N ARG A 103 -17.74 15.76 41.95
CA ARG A 103 -16.53 16.00 41.16
C ARG A 103 -15.40 15.15 41.73
N ASP A 104 -15.20 14.00 41.12
CA ASP A 104 -14.18 13.02 41.50
C ASP A 104 -12.75 13.49 41.16
N VAL A 105 -11.75 12.63 41.36
CA VAL A 105 -10.35 13.00 41.11
C VAL A 105 -10.12 13.46 39.66
N ILE A 106 -10.72 12.82 38.67
CA ILE A 106 -10.54 13.17 37.25
C ILE A 106 -11.19 14.52 36.94
N ASP A 107 -12.41 14.76 37.42
CA ASP A 107 -13.08 16.06 37.24
C ASP A 107 -12.32 17.22 37.90
N GLN A 108 -11.63 16.94 39.01
CA GLN A 108 -10.79 17.92 39.69
C GLN A 108 -9.49 18.20 38.92
N LEU A 109 -8.94 17.22 38.21
CA LEU A 109 -7.70 17.34 37.43
C LEU A 109 -7.91 17.86 36.00
N PHE A 110 -9.14 17.81 35.50
CA PHE A 110 -9.48 18.10 34.09
C PHE A 110 -9.14 19.53 33.65
N ASP A 111 -9.06 20.49 34.57
CA ASP A 111 -8.69 21.86 34.25
C ASP A 111 -7.19 21.95 33.95
N ASP A 112 -6.35 21.21 34.68
CA ASP A 112 -4.89 21.26 34.59
C ASP A 112 -4.32 20.40 33.45
N TYR A 113 -5.04 19.36 33.01
CA TYR A 113 -4.57 18.37 32.03
C TYR A 113 -5.64 18.05 30.97
N ALA A 114 -5.24 17.48 29.83
CA ALA A 114 -6.20 16.90 28.89
C ALA A 114 -6.36 15.40 29.20
N ILE A 115 -7.52 15.01 29.73
CA ILE A 115 -7.75 13.64 30.24
C ILE A 115 -8.80 12.91 29.40
N TYR A 116 -8.40 11.84 28.73
CA TYR A 116 -9.30 10.90 28.06
C TYR A 116 -9.70 9.78 29.03
N SER A 117 -10.96 9.77 29.46
CA SER A 117 -11.47 8.81 30.45
C SER A 117 -12.11 7.60 29.78
N LEU A 118 -11.65 6.41 30.15
CA LEU A 118 -12.16 5.11 29.72
C LEU A 118 -13.17 4.52 30.70
N GLY A 119 -12.93 4.77 32.00
CA GLY A 119 -13.63 4.09 33.08
C GLY A 119 -15.16 4.14 32.98
N ALA A 120 -15.79 3.03 33.34
CA ALA A 120 -17.17 2.97 33.80
C ALA A 120 -17.16 2.71 35.32
N ALA A 121 -18.04 3.37 36.07
CA ALA A 121 -18.13 3.14 37.50
C ALA A 121 -18.56 1.69 37.77
N GLY A 122 -17.64 0.86 38.28
CA GLY A 122 -17.96 -0.47 38.80
C GLY A 122 -17.17 -1.65 38.24
N ASP A 123 -16.29 -1.45 37.27
CA ASP A 123 -15.55 -2.55 36.66
C ASP A 123 -14.58 -3.20 37.66
N LEU A 124 -14.56 -4.54 37.71
CA LEU A 124 -13.56 -5.27 38.48
C LEU A 124 -12.19 -5.05 37.82
N VAL A 125 -11.12 -5.04 38.60
CA VAL A 125 -9.76 -4.95 38.04
C VAL A 125 -9.49 -6.10 37.07
N GLN A 126 -10.14 -7.25 37.26
CA GLN A 126 -10.06 -8.38 36.34
C GLN A 126 -10.79 -8.13 35.00
N ASP A 127 -11.86 -7.33 34.98
CA ASP A 127 -12.57 -6.95 33.75
C ASP A 127 -11.78 -5.90 32.93
N MET A 128 -10.83 -5.21 33.56
CA MET A 128 -9.87 -4.30 32.90
C MET A 128 -8.77 -5.04 32.11
N LEU A 129 -8.57 -6.36 32.31
CA LEU A 129 -7.60 -7.18 31.57
C LEU A 129 -8.12 -7.65 30.22
N ASP A 130 -9.42 -7.92 30.13
CA ASP A 130 -10.04 -8.52 28.94
C ASP A 130 -10.43 -7.47 27.89
N GLN A 131 -10.11 -6.19 28.11
CA GLN A 131 -10.40 -5.12 27.17
C GLN A 131 -9.13 -4.55 26.55
N ASP A 132 -8.97 -4.78 25.25
CA ASP A 132 -8.05 -4.06 24.36
C ASP A 132 -8.23 -2.52 24.41
N GLU A 133 -9.26 -2.02 25.09
CA GLU A 133 -9.62 -0.62 25.24
C GLU A 133 -8.53 0.23 25.91
N ILE A 134 -7.83 -0.27 26.94
CA ILE A 134 -6.76 0.49 27.62
C ILE A 134 -5.57 0.70 26.68
N LEU A 135 -5.05 -0.38 26.09
CA LEU A 135 -3.95 -0.31 25.13
C LEU A 135 -4.36 0.53 23.92
N GLN A 136 -5.57 0.34 23.38
CA GLN A 136 -6.11 1.13 22.28
C GLN A 136 -6.18 2.62 22.61
N ALA A 137 -6.64 2.99 23.81
CA ALA A 137 -6.75 4.38 24.20
C ALA A 137 -5.37 5.03 24.36
N VAL A 138 -4.42 4.31 24.97
CA VAL A 138 -3.04 4.79 25.08
C VAL A 138 -2.41 4.93 23.68
N ARG A 139 -2.62 3.97 22.77
CA ARG A 139 -2.21 4.06 21.35
C ARG A 139 -2.80 5.29 20.66
N GLN A 140 -4.11 5.47 20.74
CA GLN A 140 -4.84 6.51 20.00
C GLN A 140 -4.57 7.92 20.54
N GLN A 141 -4.52 8.06 21.87
CA GLN A 141 -4.42 9.37 22.51
C GLN A 141 -2.97 9.82 22.72
N ASN A 142 -2.03 8.87 22.61
CA ASN A 142 -0.60 9.04 22.89
C ASN A 142 -0.35 9.87 24.17
N PRO A 143 -0.82 9.39 25.33
CA PRO A 143 -0.73 10.14 26.57
C PRO A 143 0.70 10.13 27.13
N HIS A 144 1.01 11.15 27.90
CA HIS A 144 2.24 11.20 28.70
C HIS A 144 2.08 10.38 29.99
N VAL A 145 0.83 10.32 30.48
CA VAL A 145 0.48 9.69 31.75
C VAL A 145 -0.71 8.76 31.59
N PHE A 146 -0.61 7.55 32.14
CA PHE A 146 -1.75 6.66 32.34
C PHE A 146 -2.11 6.61 33.82
N LEU A 147 -3.36 6.93 34.16
CA LEU A 147 -3.88 6.85 35.53
C LEU A 147 -4.75 5.61 35.66
N ILE A 148 -4.53 4.83 36.73
CA ILE A 148 -5.38 3.68 37.06
C ILE A 148 -5.86 3.73 38.51
N SER A 149 -7.17 3.52 38.71
CA SER A 149 -7.83 3.31 40.01
C SER A 149 -8.59 1.99 40.00
N GLY A 150 -8.38 1.12 40.98
CA GLY A 150 -9.13 -0.14 41.05
C GLY A 150 -8.65 -1.07 42.16
N GLY A 151 -9.51 -1.99 42.56
CA GLY A 151 -9.25 -2.97 43.63
C GLY A 151 -10.18 -2.80 44.83
N GLY A 152 -10.91 -1.69 44.92
CA GLY A 152 -11.97 -1.48 45.91
C GLY A 152 -13.09 -2.50 45.77
N ASN A 153 -13.60 -2.72 44.55
CA ASN A 153 -14.71 -3.63 44.26
C ASN A 153 -14.32 -5.09 44.43
N ASP A 154 -13.14 -5.45 43.95
CA ASP A 154 -12.56 -6.79 44.09
C ASP A 154 -12.35 -7.19 45.56
N LEU A 155 -12.21 -6.22 46.46
CA LEU A 155 -12.07 -6.44 47.90
C LEU A 155 -13.39 -6.32 48.68
N LEU A 156 -14.31 -5.45 48.26
CA LEU A 156 -15.45 -5.00 49.06
C LEU A 156 -16.85 -5.18 48.42
N GLY A 157 -16.97 -5.43 47.12
CA GLY A 157 -18.25 -5.57 46.40
C GLY A 157 -19.11 -6.74 46.87
N ASP A 158 -20.42 -6.70 46.65
CA ASP A 158 -21.36 -7.85 46.84
C ASP A 158 -21.26 -8.62 48.18
N GLY A 159 -20.95 -7.93 49.29
CA GLY A 159 -20.82 -8.55 50.61
C GLY A 159 -19.53 -9.35 50.82
N MET A 160 -18.58 -9.25 49.89
CA MET A 160 -17.29 -9.92 49.91
C MET A 160 -16.42 -9.55 51.12
N LEU A 161 -16.61 -8.37 51.73
CA LEU A 161 -15.88 -7.97 52.94
C LEU A 161 -16.05 -8.98 54.09
N ALA A 162 -17.27 -9.51 54.30
CA ALA A 162 -17.52 -10.47 55.37
C ALA A 162 -16.78 -11.80 55.16
N THR A 163 -16.46 -12.14 53.91
CA THR A 163 -15.68 -13.35 53.57
C THR A 163 -14.17 -13.14 53.71
N ALA A 164 -13.71 -11.89 53.71
CA ALA A 164 -12.31 -11.48 53.80
C ALA A 164 -11.85 -11.18 55.24
N VAL A 165 -12.77 -11.17 56.21
CA VAL A 165 -12.52 -10.82 57.61
C VAL A 165 -12.94 -11.96 58.53
N HIS A 166 -12.13 -12.28 59.53
CA HIS A 166 -12.50 -13.27 60.53
C HIS A 166 -13.61 -12.78 61.48
N PRO A 167 -14.51 -13.67 61.95
CA PRO A 167 -15.49 -13.34 62.99
C PRO A 167 -14.86 -12.78 64.26
N PHE A 168 -15.62 -11.98 65.01
CA PHE A 168 -15.16 -11.37 66.26
C PHE A 168 -14.64 -12.42 67.24
N LYS A 169 -13.44 -12.18 67.77
CA LYS A 169 -12.83 -12.95 68.85
C LYS A 169 -12.19 -12.00 69.84
N SER A 170 -12.55 -12.12 71.12
CA SER A 170 -11.97 -11.30 72.18
C SER A 170 -10.44 -11.37 72.17
N GLY A 171 -9.77 -10.21 72.30
CA GLY A 171 -8.32 -10.09 72.33
C GLY A 171 -7.59 -10.24 70.99
N ARG A 172 -8.29 -10.49 69.87
CA ARG A 172 -7.65 -10.48 68.54
C ARG A 172 -7.26 -9.04 68.18
N PRO A 173 -6.00 -8.75 67.80
CA PRO A 173 -5.62 -7.43 67.33
C PRO A 173 -6.16 -7.20 65.91
N ALA A 174 -6.44 -5.93 65.55
CA ALA A 174 -7.02 -5.55 64.26
C ALA A 174 -6.25 -6.13 63.05
N LYS A 175 -4.91 -6.20 63.13
CA LYS A 175 -4.07 -6.78 62.09
C LYS A 175 -4.33 -8.26 61.78
N ASP A 176 -4.89 -9.02 62.71
CA ASP A 176 -5.13 -10.46 62.54
C ASP A 176 -6.57 -10.75 62.06
N TYR A 177 -7.35 -9.73 61.74
CA TYR A 177 -8.72 -9.86 61.23
C TYR A 177 -8.80 -10.13 59.72
N PRO A 178 -8.02 -9.46 58.84
CA PRO A 178 -7.97 -9.84 57.44
C PRO A 178 -7.43 -11.27 57.30
N ASN A 179 -8.23 -12.14 56.68
CA ASN A 179 -7.96 -13.57 56.62
C ASN A 179 -7.20 -13.99 55.35
N ALA A 180 -7.03 -15.29 55.13
CA ALA A 180 -6.35 -15.81 53.94
C ALA A 180 -7.05 -15.44 52.62
N THR A 181 -8.39 -15.32 52.61
CA THR A 181 -9.16 -14.88 51.44
C THR A 181 -8.82 -13.45 51.06
N PHE A 182 -8.68 -12.55 52.05
CA PHE A 182 -8.19 -11.19 51.81
C PHE A 182 -6.81 -11.20 51.15
N GLY A 183 -5.88 -11.97 51.72
CA GLY A 183 -4.51 -12.08 51.19
C GLY A 183 -4.47 -12.63 49.76
N LYS A 184 -5.32 -13.60 49.44
CA LYS A 184 -5.45 -14.15 48.08
C LYS A 184 -5.96 -13.09 47.11
N ARG A 185 -7.10 -12.44 47.42
CA ARG A 185 -7.68 -11.39 46.55
C ARG A 185 -6.71 -10.23 46.31
N LEU A 186 -6.02 -9.78 47.37
CA LEU A 186 -4.99 -8.76 47.25
C LEU A 186 -3.88 -9.18 46.27
N LYS A 187 -3.42 -10.43 46.35
CA LYS A 187 -2.42 -10.96 45.42
C LYS A 187 -2.95 -11.01 43.98
N ASP A 188 -4.20 -11.44 43.79
CA ASP A 188 -4.83 -11.55 42.49
C ASP A 188 -4.94 -10.16 41.82
N ILE A 189 -5.44 -9.14 42.54
CA ILE A 189 -5.51 -7.75 42.08
C ILE A 189 -4.13 -7.23 41.66
N ILE A 190 -3.12 -7.41 42.51
CA ILE A 190 -1.75 -6.94 42.21
C ILE A 190 -1.15 -7.68 41.01
N GLY A 191 -1.53 -8.95 40.81
CA GLY A 191 -1.20 -9.73 39.61
C GLY A 191 -1.74 -9.06 38.35
N VAL A 192 -2.99 -8.60 38.38
CA VAL A 192 -3.60 -7.88 37.25
C VAL A 192 -2.89 -6.57 36.96
N TYR A 193 -2.67 -5.73 37.98
CA TYR A 193 -1.94 -4.47 37.80
C TYR A 193 -0.56 -4.71 37.18
N ARG A 194 0.16 -5.76 37.62
CA ARG A 194 1.45 -6.14 37.02
C ARG A 194 1.32 -6.45 35.54
N SER A 195 0.31 -7.23 35.15
CA SER A 195 0.07 -7.56 33.74
C SER A 195 -0.22 -6.32 32.90
N ILE A 196 -1.08 -5.42 33.37
CA ILE A 196 -1.40 -4.15 32.69
C ILE A 196 -0.14 -3.29 32.53
N PHE A 197 0.66 -3.12 33.60
CA PHE A 197 1.88 -2.32 33.54
C PHE A 197 2.93 -2.93 32.62
N THR A 198 3.07 -4.25 32.65
CA THR A 198 4.01 -4.96 31.78
C THR A 198 3.61 -4.77 30.32
N ALA A 199 2.32 -4.95 29.99
CA ALA A 199 1.82 -4.77 28.63
C ALA A 199 2.00 -3.32 28.14
N LEU A 200 1.59 -2.34 28.95
CA LEU A 200 1.71 -0.93 28.59
C LEU A 200 3.16 -0.47 28.45
N LEU A 201 4.06 -0.88 29.34
CA LEU A 201 5.46 -0.43 29.28
C LEU A 201 6.31 -1.22 28.28
N ALA A 202 5.87 -2.41 27.88
CA ALA A 202 6.48 -3.13 26.76
C ALA A 202 6.27 -2.38 25.44
N GLU A 203 5.11 -1.74 25.25
CA GLU A 203 4.77 -1.00 24.04
C GLU A 203 5.10 0.50 24.14
N PHE A 204 4.91 1.11 25.32
CA PHE A 204 5.12 2.54 25.57
C PHE A 204 6.18 2.76 26.64
N PRO A 205 7.48 2.57 26.34
CA PRO A 205 8.55 2.63 27.34
C PRO A 205 8.68 4.00 28.03
N ASN A 206 8.21 5.07 27.37
CA ASN A 206 8.25 6.44 27.88
C ASN A 206 7.00 6.84 28.70
N LEU A 207 5.93 6.03 28.67
CA LEU A 207 4.70 6.30 29.39
C LEU A 207 4.95 6.28 30.91
N LYS A 208 4.37 7.25 31.63
CA LYS A 208 4.35 7.25 33.09
C LYS A 208 3.02 6.72 33.60
N ILE A 209 3.07 5.68 34.40
CA ILE A 209 1.86 5.06 34.97
C ILE A 209 1.74 5.47 36.44
N LEU A 210 0.58 6.00 36.82
CA LEU A 210 0.26 6.34 38.19
C LEU A 210 -0.90 5.48 38.68
N CYS A 211 -0.63 4.66 39.67
CA CYS A 211 -1.66 3.95 40.44
C CYS A 211 -1.80 4.57 41.82
N HIS A 212 -2.89 4.28 42.54
CA HIS A 212 -3.05 4.79 43.91
C HIS A 212 -3.71 3.79 44.84
N GLY A 213 -3.48 3.98 46.13
CA GLY A 213 -4.31 3.40 47.17
C GLY A 213 -5.34 4.42 47.68
N TYR A 214 -6.35 3.94 48.39
CA TYR A 214 -7.39 4.77 49.00
C TYR A 214 -6.92 5.39 50.33
N ASP A 215 -7.63 6.43 50.79
CA ASP A 215 -7.51 6.94 52.16
C ASP A 215 -8.31 6.08 53.16
N TYR A 216 -8.12 6.28 54.46
CA TYR A 216 -8.78 5.57 55.55
C TYR A 216 -10.29 5.82 55.56
N ALA A 217 -10.99 5.01 54.76
CA ALA A 217 -12.43 4.89 54.70
C ALA A 217 -13.04 4.75 56.10
N GLN A 218 -14.17 5.38 56.35
CA GLN A 218 -14.78 5.51 57.68
C GLN A 218 -15.97 4.56 57.81
N PRO A 219 -15.85 3.44 58.55
CA PRO A 219 -16.97 2.52 58.70
C PRO A 219 -18.08 3.14 59.55
N ASP A 220 -19.28 3.20 58.99
CA ASP A 220 -20.48 3.66 59.69
C ASP A 220 -21.52 2.54 59.72
N ASN A 221 -22.75 2.76 60.17
CA ASN A 221 -23.79 1.73 60.18
C ASN A 221 -24.42 1.52 58.79
N ALA A 222 -23.59 1.53 57.75
CA ALA A 222 -23.97 1.52 56.34
C ALA A 222 -23.57 0.21 55.65
N ARG A 223 -23.94 0.10 54.37
CA ARG A 223 -23.99 -1.15 53.59
C ARG A 223 -22.61 -1.77 53.35
N TRP A 224 -21.55 -0.98 53.24
CA TRP A 224 -20.29 -1.39 52.65
C TRP A 224 -19.27 -1.88 53.67
N LEU A 225 -19.13 -1.16 54.78
CA LEU A 225 -18.11 -1.47 55.78
C LEU A 225 -18.72 -1.94 57.10
N GLY A 226 -19.54 -1.11 57.75
CA GLY A 226 -19.92 -1.43 59.12
C GLY A 226 -21.01 -2.48 59.28
N LYS A 227 -22.01 -2.58 58.39
CA LYS A 227 -23.01 -3.68 58.45
C LYS A 227 -22.37 -5.05 58.19
N PRO A 228 -21.51 -5.25 57.17
CA PRO A 228 -20.82 -6.52 56.97
C PRO A 228 -19.90 -6.91 58.15
N MET A 229 -19.21 -5.96 58.77
CA MET A 229 -18.41 -6.26 59.96
C MET A 229 -19.28 -6.55 61.20
N ALA A 230 -20.41 -5.86 61.35
CA ALA A 230 -21.34 -6.11 62.43
C ALA A 230 -21.99 -7.49 62.35
N SER A 231 -22.25 -8.03 61.14
CA SER A 231 -22.77 -9.39 60.95
C SER A 231 -21.78 -10.46 61.41
N LEU A 232 -20.48 -10.17 61.37
CA LEU A 232 -19.40 -10.99 61.92
C LEU A 232 -19.21 -10.83 63.44
N GLY A 233 -20.07 -10.06 64.11
CA GLY A 233 -19.99 -9.76 65.55
C GLY A 233 -19.02 -8.63 65.91
N ILE A 234 -18.40 -7.96 64.94
CA ILE A 234 -17.46 -6.86 65.16
C ILE A 234 -18.26 -5.55 65.25
N LYS A 235 -18.81 -5.25 66.43
CA LYS A 235 -19.69 -4.08 66.65
C LYS A 235 -18.96 -2.81 67.09
N ASP A 236 -17.75 -2.94 67.64
CA ASP A 236 -16.94 -1.80 68.08
C ASP A 236 -16.43 -1.02 66.87
N LYS A 237 -16.87 0.25 66.75
CA LYS A 237 -16.51 1.16 65.65
C LYS A 237 -15.02 1.47 65.59
N ALA A 238 -14.34 1.57 66.73
CA ALA A 238 -12.90 1.78 66.77
C ALA A 238 -12.13 0.53 66.30
N LEU A 239 -12.69 -0.66 66.51
CA LEU A 239 -12.14 -1.89 65.95
C LEU A 239 -12.41 -1.99 64.45
N GLN A 240 -13.63 -1.69 63.99
CA GLN A 240 -13.97 -1.64 62.56
C GLN A 240 -13.01 -0.72 61.79
N ALA A 241 -12.82 0.52 62.26
CA ALA A 241 -11.92 1.48 61.64
C ALA A 241 -10.46 0.99 61.58
N ARG A 242 -9.96 0.34 62.65
CA ARG A 242 -8.61 -0.23 62.66
C ARG A 242 -8.43 -1.43 61.71
N ILE A 243 -9.47 -2.24 61.51
CA ILE A 243 -9.44 -3.36 60.56
C ILE A 243 -9.39 -2.82 59.13
N VAL A 244 -10.25 -1.84 58.80
CA VAL A 244 -10.26 -1.20 57.48
C VAL A 244 -8.92 -0.49 57.21
N ALA A 245 -8.37 0.22 58.21
CA ALA A 245 -7.04 0.82 58.10
C ALA A 245 -5.95 -0.22 57.82
N GLU A 246 -6.00 -1.39 58.46
CA GLU A 246 -5.05 -2.48 58.15
C GLU A 246 -5.17 -2.96 56.70
N MET A 247 -6.40 -3.17 56.20
CA MET A 247 -6.62 -3.62 54.83
C MET A 247 -6.08 -2.61 53.82
N ILE A 248 -6.36 -1.32 54.02
CA ILE A 248 -5.87 -0.22 53.19
C ILE A 248 -4.33 -0.13 53.24
N ASN A 249 -3.73 -0.30 54.43
CA ASN A 249 -2.28 -0.31 54.57
C ASN A 249 -1.63 -1.46 53.80
N ARG A 250 -2.21 -2.67 53.85
CA ARG A 250 -1.71 -3.82 53.09
C ARG A 250 -1.83 -3.62 51.58
N PHE A 251 -2.95 -3.04 51.12
CA PHE A 251 -3.13 -2.70 49.71
C PHE A 251 -2.11 -1.67 49.24
N ASN A 252 -1.93 -0.58 49.99
CA ASN A 252 -0.92 0.44 49.70
C ASN A 252 0.50 -0.13 49.69
N ALA A 253 0.84 -0.99 50.66
CA ALA A 253 2.16 -1.63 50.71
C ALA A 253 2.41 -2.52 49.48
N ALA A 254 1.39 -3.26 49.03
CA ALA A 254 1.48 -4.10 47.85
C ALA A 254 1.63 -3.27 46.55
N LEU A 255 0.92 -2.15 46.42
CA LEU A 255 1.09 -1.22 45.29
C LEU A 255 2.46 -0.55 45.29
N VAL A 256 3.03 -0.22 46.45
CA VAL A 256 4.40 0.29 46.55
C VAL A 256 5.42 -0.77 46.11
N ALA A 257 5.25 -2.02 46.55
CA ALA A 257 6.11 -3.11 46.12
C ALA A 257 6.02 -3.31 44.59
N LEU A 258 4.80 -3.31 44.04
CA LEU A 258 4.58 -3.43 42.60
C LEU A 258 5.22 -2.27 41.81
N ALA A 259 5.02 -1.01 42.23
CA ALA A 259 5.64 0.13 41.57
C ALA A 259 7.18 0.04 41.61
N GLY A 260 7.75 -0.56 42.65
CA GLY A 260 9.18 -0.85 42.74
C GLY A 260 9.71 -1.86 41.71
N GLU A 261 8.83 -2.67 41.10
CA GLU A 261 9.20 -3.57 40.00
C GLU A 261 9.44 -2.82 38.67
N PHE A 262 8.97 -1.57 38.55
CA PHE A 262 9.04 -0.75 37.33
C PHE A 262 9.67 0.63 37.60
N PRO A 263 10.97 0.69 37.95
CA PRO A 263 11.62 1.92 38.41
C PRO A 263 11.61 3.01 37.33
N GLY A 264 11.17 4.20 37.71
CA GLY A 264 11.17 5.39 36.83
C GLY A 264 9.98 5.48 35.88
N SER A 265 9.16 4.43 35.73
CA SER A 265 7.99 4.40 34.85
C SER A 265 6.67 4.25 35.60
N VAL A 266 6.62 3.52 36.71
CA VAL A 266 5.42 3.40 37.56
C VAL A 266 5.63 4.12 38.89
N VAL A 267 4.67 4.93 39.31
CA VAL A 267 4.68 5.56 40.63
C VAL A 267 3.32 5.44 41.29
N ARG A 268 3.34 4.89 42.51
CA ARG A 268 2.16 4.90 43.39
C ARG A 268 1.93 6.33 43.90
N VAL A 269 0.70 6.82 43.89
CA VAL A 269 0.22 8.07 44.50
C VAL A 269 -0.42 7.75 45.85
N SER A 270 0.00 8.43 46.92
CA SER A 270 -0.49 8.14 48.27
C SER A 270 -1.60 9.10 48.64
N CYS A 271 -2.84 8.60 48.69
CA CYS A 271 -4.00 9.34 49.16
C CYS A 271 -4.20 9.24 50.69
N LEU A 272 -3.34 8.51 51.41
CA LEU A 272 -3.41 8.39 52.87
C LEU A 272 -3.39 9.76 53.56
N ASN A 273 -4.37 9.99 54.43
CA ASN A 273 -4.64 11.22 55.18
C ASN A 273 -4.93 12.45 54.30
N ALA A 274 -5.30 12.27 53.03
CA ALA A 274 -5.64 13.39 52.14
C ALA A 274 -7.08 13.87 52.34
N VAL A 275 -8.03 12.95 52.54
CA VAL A 275 -9.47 13.23 52.59
C VAL A 275 -9.87 13.84 53.94
N GLY A 276 -9.24 13.39 55.03
CA GLY A 276 -9.57 13.85 56.38
C GLY A 276 -11.01 13.51 56.77
N GLY A 277 -11.76 14.50 57.27
CA GLY A 277 -13.18 14.34 57.65
C GLY A 277 -14.18 14.54 56.50
N ASN A 278 -13.70 14.69 55.26
CA ASN A 278 -14.52 15.12 54.12
C ASN A 278 -15.07 13.93 53.31
N TRP A 279 -15.89 13.10 53.95
CA TRP A 279 -16.51 11.92 53.32
C TRP A 279 -17.96 12.20 52.93
N HIS A 280 -18.37 11.69 51.77
CA HIS A 280 -19.78 11.63 51.38
C HIS A 280 -20.45 10.40 51.99
N ASP A 281 -19.81 9.23 51.88
CA ASP A 281 -20.28 7.96 52.45
C ASP A 281 -19.12 7.15 53.03
N GLU A 282 -19.33 5.85 53.32
CA GLU A 282 -18.29 4.98 53.90
C GLU A 282 -17.04 4.83 53.02
N LEU A 283 -17.12 5.04 51.70
CA LEU A 283 -16.08 4.73 50.71
C LEU A 283 -15.66 5.92 49.84
N HIS A 284 -16.54 6.92 49.67
CA HIS A 284 -16.36 8.03 48.74
C HIS A 284 -16.14 9.35 49.49
N PRO A 285 -15.07 10.09 49.17
CA PRO A 285 -14.92 11.49 49.55
C PRO A 285 -16.06 12.37 49.04
N ASN A 286 -16.31 13.51 49.70
CA ASN A 286 -17.10 14.59 49.09
C ASN A 286 -16.21 15.44 48.16
N ASN A 287 -16.76 16.44 47.46
CA ASN A 287 -16.00 17.28 46.53
C ASN A 287 -14.73 17.91 47.13
N THR A 288 -14.75 18.31 48.41
CA THR A 288 -13.56 18.84 49.11
C THR A 288 -12.52 17.74 49.35
N GLY A 289 -12.97 16.55 49.72
CA GLY A 289 -12.09 15.39 49.89
C GLY A 289 -11.46 14.92 48.58
N TYR A 290 -12.22 14.88 47.48
CA TYR A 290 -11.70 14.55 46.15
C TYR A 290 -10.71 15.59 45.64
N ALA A 291 -10.96 16.88 45.87
CA ALA A 291 -10.00 17.93 45.54
C ALA A 291 -8.66 17.75 46.29
N ALA A 292 -8.71 17.35 47.57
CA ALA A 292 -7.52 17.07 48.36
C ALA A 292 -6.76 15.82 47.86
N ALA A 293 -7.48 14.76 47.46
CA ALA A 293 -6.90 13.59 46.82
C ALA A 293 -6.25 13.95 45.47
N ALA A 294 -6.94 14.69 44.60
CA ALA A 294 -6.41 15.20 43.33
C ALA A 294 -5.15 16.06 43.52
N GLY A 295 -5.05 16.83 44.60
CA GLY A 295 -3.83 17.55 44.98
C GLY A 295 -2.60 16.64 45.12
N LYS A 296 -2.76 15.39 45.55
CA LYS A 296 -1.67 14.40 45.61
C LYS A 296 -1.22 13.97 44.21
N PHE A 297 -2.16 13.77 43.28
CA PHE A 297 -1.84 13.45 41.89
C PHE A 297 -1.09 14.59 41.21
N ARG A 298 -1.56 15.84 41.36
CA ARG A 298 -0.87 17.03 40.84
C ARG A 298 0.58 17.10 41.31
N ALA A 299 0.83 16.89 42.60
CA ALA A 299 2.16 16.95 43.16
C ALA A 299 3.09 15.88 42.56
N VAL A 300 2.58 14.66 42.35
CA VAL A 300 3.35 13.57 41.72
C VAL A 300 3.61 13.86 40.24
N ILE A 301 2.60 14.25 39.47
CA ILE A 301 2.75 14.59 38.05
C ILE A 301 3.75 15.75 37.87
N ALA A 302 3.64 16.80 38.67
CA ALA A 302 4.58 17.93 38.65
C ALA A 302 6.02 17.49 38.97
N SER A 303 6.21 16.53 39.88
CA SER A 303 7.54 16.01 40.20
C SER A 303 8.17 15.18 39.07
N MET A 304 7.37 14.60 38.18
CA MET A 304 7.84 13.76 37.06
C MET A 304 8.21 14.58 35.83
N PHE A 305 7.43 15.60 35.50
CA PHE A 305 7.54 16.33 34.23
C PHE A 305 8.07 17.77 34.38
N GLY A 306 8.27 18.25 35.61
CA GLY A 306 8.63 19.64 35.87
C GLY A 306 7.45 20.60 35.67
N SER A 307 7.55 21.84 36.17
CA SER A 307 6.55 22.86 35.93
C SER A 307 6.70 23.43 34.52
N THR A 308 5.67 23.27 33.69
CA THR A 308 5.42 23.98 32.42
C THR A 308 6.54 23.89 31.37
N THR A 309 6.65 22.76 30.69
CA THR A 309 7.29 22.65 29.38
C THR A 309 6.24 22.27 28.35
N GLU A 310 6.17 22.99 27.22
CA GLU A 310 5.32 22.63 26.09
C GLU A 310 5.86 21.34 25.46
N PHE A 311 5.01 20.31 25.39
CA PHE A 311 5.35 19.05 24.77
C PHE A 311 4.74 19.04 23.37
N GLY A 312 5.60 18.99 22.34
CA GLY A 312 5.20 18.97 20.95
C GLY A 312 4.38 17.73 20.61
N ALA A 313 3.37 17.90 19.77
CA ALA A 313 2.54 16.81 19.27
C ALA A 313 3.41 15.77 18.53
N THR A 314 3.46 14.55 19.06
CA THR A 314 3.90 13.37 18.32
C THR A 314 2.92 13.09 17.19
N SER A 315 3.45 12.88 15.98
CA SER A 315 2.67 12.53 14.78
C SER A 315 1.80 11.29 14.98
N PRO A 316 0.64 11.21 14.32
CA PRO A 316 -0.25 10.05 14.40
C PRO A 316 0.44 8.76 13.94
N LEU A 317 0.07 7.63 14.55
CA LEU A 317 0.63 6.29 14.29
C LEU A 317 0.22 5.68 12.93
N SER A 318 -0.77 6.27 12.26
CA SER A 318 -1.04 6.07 10.84
C SER A 318 -1.17 7.44 10.18
N PRO A 319 -0.57 7.62 9.00
CA PRO A 319 -0.73 8.85 8.26
C PRO A 319 -2.21 9.05 7.87
N GLY A 320 -2.82 10.15 8.31
CA GLY A 320 -4.17 10.53 7.94
C GLY A 320 -4.22 11.18 6.55
N LYS A 321 -5.30 11.89 6.25
CA LYS A 321 -5.48 12.61 4.97
C LYS A 321 -4.32 13.58 4.65
N GLU A 322 -3.60 14.04 5.66
CA GLU A 322 -2.40 14.88 5.54
C GLU A 322 -1.21 14.22 4.83
N ALA A 323 -1.17 12.89 4.76
CA ALA A 323 -0.11 12.14 4.08
C ALA A 323 -0.50 11.60 2.71
N MET A 324 -1.70 11.97 2.24
CA MET A 324 -2.17 11.65 0.90
C MET A 324 -1.13 12.04 -0.14
N ILE A 325 -0.78 11.10 -1.01
CA ILE A 325 0.17 11.35 -2.10
C ILE A 325 -0.51 12.28 -3.11
N ASP A 326 0.20 13.32 -3.54
CA ASP A 326 -0.28 14.18 -4.63
C ASP A 326 -0.33 13.37 -5.93
N ALA A 327 -1.56 13.02 -6.31
CA ALA A 327 -1.88 12.06 -7.35
C ALA A 327 -3.04 12.59 -8.21
N GLN A 328 -2.81 12.64 -9.51
CA GLN A 328 -3.77 13.13 -10.49
C GLN A 328 -4.73 12.02 -10.90
N ASP A 329 -5.94 12.42 -11.27
CA ASP A 329 -6.82 11.48 -11.93
C ASP A 329 -6.22 11.08 -13.27
N LEU A 330 -6.34 9.81 -13.64
CA LEU A 330 -5.94 9.38 -14.97
C LEU A 330 -6.70 10.20 -16.01
N GLU A 331 -5.99 10.62 -17.06
CA GLU A 331 -6.62 11.27 -18.20
C GLU A 331 -7.78 10.40 -18.73
N PRO A 332 -8.91 10.98 -19.17
CA PRO A 332 -10.10 10.21 -19.54
C PRO A 332 -9.83 9.10 -20.55
N GLN A 333 -8.89 9.32 -21.48
CA GLN A 333 -8.46 8.32 -22.45
C GLN A 333 -7.68 7.18 -21.79
N ALA A 334 -6.67 7.49 -20.97
CA ALA A 334 -5.91 6.48 -20.22
C ALA A 334 -6.81 5.65 -19.28
N PHE A 335 -7.81 6.28 -18.66
CA PHE A 335 -8.78 5.54 -17.85
C PHE A 335 -9.67 4.63 -18.72
N ARG A 336 -10.11 5.09 -19.90
CA ARG A 336 -10.89 4.25 -20.83
C ARG A 336 -10.09 3.04 -21.30
N GLU A 337 -8.83 3.24 -21.65
CA GLU A 337 -7.92 2.15 -22.04
C GLU A 337 -7.72 1.14 -20.91
N LEU A 338 -7.57 1.63 -19.66
CA LEU A 338 -7.52 0.78 -18.46
C LEU A 338 -8.78 -0.08 -18.30
N VAL A 339 -9.98 0.51 -18.48
CA VAL A 339 -11.26 -0.21 -18.37
C VAL A 339 -11.45 -1.21 -19.50
N ASP A 340 -11.18 -0.82 -20.75
CA ASP A 340 -11.31 -1.70 -21.91
C ASP A 340 -10.37 -2.90 -21.78
N PHE A 341 -9.15 -2.65 -21.33
CA PHE A 341 -8.16 -3.69 -21.09
C PHE A 341 -8.64 -4.68 -20.01
N ARG A 342 -9.06 -4.15 -18.86
CA ARG A 342 -9.54 -4.98 -17.74
C ARG A 342 -10.82 -5.74 -18.09
N GLY A 343 -11.68 -5.13 -18.90
CA GLY A 343 -12.87 -5.76 -19.48
C GLY A 343 -12.52 -6.96 -20.35
N ARG A 344 -11.47 -6.90 -21.19
CA ARG A 344 -11.01 -8.05 -22.00
C ARG A 344 -10.39 -9.18 -21.18
N GLU A 345 -9.73 -8.84 -20.08
CA GLU A 345 -9.16 -9.83 -19.16
C GLU A 345 -10.25 -10.60 -18.41
N LEU A 346 -11.30 -9.89 -17.98
CA LEU A 346 -12.40 -10.47 -17.20
C LEU A 346 -13.50 -11.10 -18.07
N LEU A 347 -13.73 -10.60 -19.29
CA LEU A 347 -14.77 -11.05 -20.20
C LEU A 347 -14.14 -11.75 -21.40
N GLU A 348 -14.55 -13.00 -21.67
CA GLU A 348 -14.10 -13.77 -22.85
C GLU A 348 -14.50 -13.12 -24.21
N THR A 349 -15.25 -12.00 -24.21
CA THR A 349 -15.70 -11.29 -25.41
C THR A 349 -15.32 -9.80 -25.33
N PRO A 350 -14.62 -9.23 -26.34
CA PRO A 350 -14.22 -7.82 -26.34
C PRO A 350 -15.42 -6.87 -26.33
N LEU A 351 -15.37 -5.84 -25.49
CA LEU A 351 -16.32 -4.73 -25.54
C LEU A 351 -15.88 -3.72 -26.62
N PRO A 352 -16.81 -3.18 -27.43
CA PRO A 352 -16.47 -2.16 -28.42
C PRO A 352 -16.08 -0.83 -27.72
N PRO A 353 -15.01 -0.15 -28.14
CA PRO A 353 -14.63 1.14 -27.58
C PRO A 353 -15.75 2.16 -27.83
N THR A 354 -16.12 2.92 -26.79
CA THR A 354 -17.20 3.92 -26.88
C THR A 354 -16.75 5.29 -26.35
N GLU A 355 -17.03 6.34 -27.12
CA GLU A 355 -16.85 7.74 -26.70
C GLU A 355 -18.02 8.25 -25.82
N ASP A 356 -19.06 7.43 -25.62
CA ASP A 356 -20.28 7.78 -24.90
C ASP A 356 -20.15 7.42 -23.40
N GLU A 357 -20.08 8.45 -22.55
CA GLU A 357 -19.96 8.34 -21.09
C GLU A 357 -21.13 7.60 -20.43
N ASP A 358 -22.33 7.67 -20.98
CA ASP A 358 -23.48 6.96 -20.42
C ASP A 358 -23.42 5.48 -20.78
N ARG A 359 -22.94 5.15 -21.99
CA ARG A 359 -22.68 3.76 -22.40
C ARG A 359 -21.53 3.12 -21.63
N ARG A 360 -20.48 3.89 -21.30
CA ARG A 360 -19.38 3.45 -20.43
C ARG A 360 -19.88 3.10 -19.02
N LYS A 361 -20.72 3.94 -18.41
CA LYS A 361 -21.34 3.64 -17.11
C LYS A 361 -22.24 2.41 -17.16
N GLU A 362 -22.97 2.21 -18.26
CA GLU A 362 -23.72 0.98 -18.50
C GLU A 362 -22.80 -0.24 -18.58
N ILE A 363 -21.62 -0.15 -19.20
CA ILE A 363 -20.63 -1.24 -19.27
C ILE A 363 -20.03 -1.53 -17.88
N GLU A 364 -19.66 -0.50 -17.13
CA GLU A 364 -19.22 -0.64 -15.72
C GLU A 364 -20.31 -1.34 -14.88
N GLN A 365 -21.59 -1.05 -15.14
CA GLN A 365 -22.72 -1.74 -14.54
C GLN A 365 -22.96 -3.16 -15.10
N ASP A 366 -22.78 -3.40 -16.39
CA ASP A 366 -22.99 -4.70 -17.04
C ASP A 366 -21.92 -5.73 -16.64
N ILE A 367 -20.68 -5.29 -16.39
CA ILE A 367 -19.63 -6.10 -15.75
C ILE A 367 -20.10 -6.57 -14.36
N SER A 368 -20.80 -5.70 -13.63
CA SER A 368 -21.38 -6.02 -12.32
C SER A 368 -22.62 -6.93 -12.39
N LEU A 369 -23.35 -6.93 -13.52
CA LEU A 369 -24.66 -7.58 -13.70
C LEU A 369 -24.65 -8.88 -14.52
N HIS A 370 -23.52 -9.27 -15.15
CA HIS A 370 -23.43 -10.41 -16.10
C HIS A 370 -23.67 -11.82 -15.52
N PHE A 371 -24.07 -11.95 -14.25
CA PHE A 371 -24.43 -13.21 -13.62
C PHE A 371 -25.94 -13.26 -13.35
N GLU A 372 -26.65 -14.19 -13.99
CA GLU A 372 -28.11 -14.32 -13.87
C GLU A 372 -28.57 -14.42 -12.39
N LYS A 373 -29.48 -13.51 -12.02
CA LYS A 373 -30.18 -13.39 -10.71
C LYS A 373 -29.30 -13.08 -9.51
N ILE A 374 -28.62 -11.94 -9.53
CA ILE A 374 -27.92 -11.41 -8.36
C ILE A 374 -28.42 -10.00 -8.03
N SER A 375 -28.78 -9.78 -6.77
CA SER A 375 -29.15 -8.47 -6.22
C SER A 375 -27.96 -7.97 -5.40
N GLY A 376 -27.39 -6.82 -5.76
CA GLY A 376 -26.30 -6.19 -4.99
C GLY A 376 -24.86 -6.53 -5.42
N GLY A 377 -24.66 -7.20 -6.57
CA GLY A 377 -23.34 -7.61 -7.07
C GLY A 377 -22.99 -9.07 -6.70
N ALA A 378 -22.37 -9.81 -7.62
CA ALA A 378 -21.98 -11.20 -7.42
C ALA A 378 -20.75 -11.32 -6.52
N ASP A 379 -20.90 -11.80 -5.28
CA ASP A 379 -19.77 -12.09 -4.37
C ASP A 379 -19.35 -13.57 -4.43
N PHE A 380 -19.53 -14.22 -5.58
CA PHE A 380 -19.14 -15.61 -5.76
C PHE A 380 -17.67 -15.71 -6.14
N LEU A 381 -16.85 -16.18 -5.20
CA LEU A 381 -15.45 -16.53 -5.45
C LEU A 381 -15.30 -18.04 -5.58
N PRO A 382 -14.43 -18.55 -6.47
CA PRO A 382 -14.16 -19.98 -6.53
C PRO A 382 -13.57 -20.43 -5.19
N ALA A 383 -13.84 -21.67 -4.77
CA ALA A 383 -13.26 -22.21 -3.52
C ALA A 383 -11.72 -22.12 -3.50
N SER A 384 -11.09 -22.03 -4.66
CA SER A 384 -9.66 -21.79 -4.82
C SER A 384 -9.15 -20.47 -4.27
N PHE A 385 -10.03 -19.49 -4.14
CA PHE A 385 -9.73 -18.21 -3.53
C PHE A 385 -9.16 -18.36 -2.11
N LEU A 386 -9.69 -19.29 -1.31
CA LEU A 386 -9.27 -19.45 0.09
C LEU A 386 -7.85 -19.98 0.23
N TYR A 387 -7.48 -21.02 -0.51
CA TYR A 387 -6.13 -21.59 -0.38
C TYR A 387 -5.07 -20.71 -1.05
N ARG A 388 -5.38 -20.06 -2.17
CA ARG A 388 -4.46 -19.06 -2.76
C ARG A 388 -4.24 -17.86 -1.83
N GLY A 389 -5.28 -17.45 -1.10
CA GLY A 389 -5.17 -16.42 -0.08
C GLY A 389 -4.30 -16.86 1.11
N ALA A 390 -4.39 -18.13 1.51
CA ALA A 390 -3.51 -18.68 2.53
C ALA A 390 -2.05 -18.72 2.07
N ASP A 391 -1.80 -19.08 0.81
CA ASP A 391 -0.45 -19.06 0.21
C ASP A 391 0.12 -17.63 0.22
N ALA A 392 -0.66 -16.63 -0.20
CA ALA A 392 -0.27 -15.23 -0.13
C ALA A 392 -0.03 -14.75 1.31
N ALA A 393 -0.88 -15.16 2.27
CA ALA A 393 -0.79 -14.76 3.67
C ALA A 393 0.49 -15.25 4.36
N ALA A 394 1.01 -16.41 3.95
CA ALA A 394 2.24 -16.97 4.50
C ALA A 394 3.43 -16.01 4.33
N SER A 395 3.48 -15.30 3.21
CA SER A 395 4.56 -14.37 2.86
C SER A 395 4.41 -12.97 3.46
N VAL A 396 3.37 -12.72 4.25
CA VAL A 396 3.15 -11.47 4.97
C VAL A 396 3.70 -11.60 6.40
N CYS A 397 4.43 -10.60 6.87
CA CYS A 397 5.02 -10.56 8.21
C CYS A 397 4.62 -9.30 8.98
N ARG A 398 4.69 -9.38 10.30
CA ARG A 398 4.66 -8.21 11.19
C ARG A 398 6.07 -7.62 11.24
N VAL A 399 6.23 -6.33 10.97
CA VAL A 399 7.49 -5.61 11.14
C VAL A 399 7.48 -4.97 12.52
N ASN A 400 8.31 -5.47 13.43
CA ASN A 400 8.44 -4.95 14.81
C ASN A 400 9.65 -4.02 14.91
N LEU A 401 9.45 -2.79 15.39
CA LEU A 401 10.50 -1.82 15.71
C LEU A 401 10.43 -1.45 17.20
N PRO A 402 11.52 -0.95 17.81
CA PRO A 402 11.53 -0.55 19.23
C PRO A 402 10.50 0.51 19.63
N GLY A 403 9.90 1.23 18.66
CA GLY A 403 8.91 2.29 18.89
C GLY A 403 7.58 2.12 18.14
N GLY A 404 7.35 0.98 17.47
CA GLY A 404 6.13 0.77 16.68
C GLY A 404 6.11 -0.56 15.94
N SER A 405 5.00 -0.83 15.26
CA SER A 405 4.86 -2.01 14.41
C SER A 405 4.18 -1.63 13.10
N GLY A 406 4.58 -2.28 12.01
CA GLY A 406 3.90 -2.22 10.72
C GLY A 406 3.68 -3.61 10.15
N THR A 407 3.21 -3.64 8.92
CA THR A 407 3.13 -4.84 8.10
C THR A 407 4.21 -4.78 7.03
N GLY A 408 4.74 -5.94 6.67
CA GLY A 408 5.63 -6.09 5.52
C GLY A 408 5.40 -7.44 4.86
N PHE A 409 6.04 -7.70 3.73
CA PHE A 409 5.87 -8.96 3.02
C PHE A 409 7.06 -9.27 2.11
N LEU A 410 7.28 -10.56 1.87
CA LEU A 410 8.32 -11.04 0.94
C LEU A 410 7.92 -10.71 -0.50
N ILE A 411 8.87 -10.20 -1.26
CA ILE A 411 8.66 -9.80 -2.65
C ILE A 411 9.74 -10.37 -3.56
N ALA A 412 9.36 -10.65 -4.82
CA ALA A 412 10.28 -11.02 -5.90
C ALA A 412 11.06 -12.34 -5.70
N THR A 413 11.96 -12.37 -4.71
CA THR A 413 12.66 -13.56 -4.21
C THR A 413 12.46 -13.69 -2.71
N SER A 414 12.91 -14.79 -2.10
CA SER A 414 12.93 -14.97 -0.64
C SER A 414 13.93 -14.05 0.10
N LYS A 415 14.49 -13.03 -0.55
CA LYS A 415 15.58 -12.17 -0.03
C LYS A 415 15.18 -10.72 0.21
N PHE A 416 13.97 -10.30 -0.16
CA PHE A 416 13.54 -8.91 -0.08
C PHE A 416 12.21 -8.79 0.65
N ILE A 417 12.14 -7.86 1.60
CA ILE A 417 10.90 -7.50 2.29
C ILE A 417 10.52 -6.07 1.92
N MET A 418 9.25 -5.86 1.56
CA MET A 418 8.67 -4.55 1.29
C MET A 418 7.78 -4.09 2.45
N THR A 419 7.85 -2.81 2.80
CA THR A 419 6.96 -2.10 3.75
C THR A 419 6.90 -0.60 3.39
N ASN A 420 6.26 0.25 4.20
CA ASN A 420 6.27 1.70 3.96
C ASN A 420 7.55 2.39 4.43
N ASN A 421 7.87 3.56 3.84
CA ASN A 421 8.98 4.38 4.31
C ASN A 421 8.72 4.95 5.71
N HIS A 422 7.49 5.30 6.05
CA HIS A 422 7.19 5.75 7.41
C HIS A 422 7.19 4.61 8.45
N VAL A 423 7.22 3.34 8.03
CA VAL A 423 7.42 2.19 8.93
C VAL A 423 8.92 1.97 9.14
N ILE A 424 9.71 1.93 8.06
CA ILE A 424 11.18 1.88 8.12
C ILE A 424 11.76 3.04 7.33
N ALA A 425 12.21 4.08 8.02
CA ALA A 425 12.65 5.33 7.40
C ALA A 425 14.07 5.25 6.84
N ASP A 426 14.94 4.52 7.52
CA ASP A 426 16.36 4.43 7.22
C ASP A 426 17.00 3.09 7.61
N LYS A 427 18.30 2.97 7.32
CA LYS A 427 19.07 1.75 7.59
C LYS A 427 19.20 1.43 9.07
N GLU A 428 19.22 2.42 9.96
CA GLU A 428 19.40 2.18 11.39
C GLU A 428 18.12 1.62 11.99
N GLU A 429 16.96 2.16 11.63
CA GLU A 429 15.67 1.57 11.97
C GLU A 429 15.53 0.15 11.42
N ALA A 430 15.97 -0.09 10.18
CA ALA A 430 15.97 -1.42 9.59
C ALA A 430 16.83 -2.43 10.38
N ARG A 431 17.94 -2.02 11.00
CA ARG A 431 18.78 -2.92 11.82
C ARG A 431 18.10 -3.35 13.11
N GLU A 432 17.27 -2.48 13.66
CA GLU A 432 16.54 -2.74 14.91
C GLU A 432 15.20 -3.44 14.64
N ALA A 433 14.78 -3.51 13.38
CA ALA A 433 13.53 -4.13 12.97
C ALA A 433 13.63 -5.65 12.85
N ILE A 434 12.55 -6.33 13.26
CA ILE A 434 12.37 -7.78 13.11
C ILE A 434 11.13 -8.04 12.27
N ALA A 435 11.28 -8.84 11.21
CA ALA A 435 10.17 -9.35 10.43
C ALA A 435 9.69 -10.68 11.02
N GLU A 436 8.45 -10.72 11.50
CA GLU A 436 7.86 -11.88 12.16
C GLU A 436 6.79 -12.52 11.27
N PHE A 437 7.15 -13.64 10.66
CA PHE A 437 6.28 -14.47 9.81
C PHE A 437 5.46 -15.45 10.66
N ARG A 438 4.34 -15.92 10.12
CA ARG A 438 3.41 -16.87 10.78
C ARG A 438 2.94 -16.41 12.18
N PHE A 439 2.95 -15.10 12.44
CA PHE A 439 2.39 -14.52 13.66
C PHE A 439 0.85 -14.54 13.59
N GLU A 440 0.28 -15.66 14.02
CA GLU A 440 -1.13 -16.01 13.92
C GLU A 440 -1.62 -16.60 15.25
N GLU A 441 -2.93 -16.61 15.46
CA GLU A 441 -3.52 -17.10 16.71
C GLU A 441 -3.20 -18.60 16.93
N GLY A 442 -2.49 -18.90 18.03
CA GLY A 442 -2.12 -20.28 18.40
C GLY A 442 -0.99 -20.91 17.58
N GLY A 443 -0.37 -20.16 16.66
CA GLY A 443 0.75 -20.60 15.83
C GLY A 443 2.13 -20.27 16.42
N ALA A 444 3.18 -20.93 15.89
CA ALA A 444 4.56 -20.55 16.14
C ALA A 444 5.02 -19.53 15.09
N SER A 445 5.59 -18.41 15.54
CA SER A 445 6.14 -17.39 14.64
C SER A 445 7.59 -17.67 14.28
N LEU A 446 7.98 -17.16 13.10
CA LEU A 446 9.35 -17.16 12.60
C LEU A 446 9.87 -15.72 12.63
N MET A 447 10.87 -15.46 13.46
CA MET A 447 11.51 -14.15 13.60
C MET A 447 12.73 -14.06 12.68
N VAL A 448 12.71 -13.10 11.75
CA VAL A 448 13.80 -12.85 10.79
C VAL A 448 14.35 -11.45 11.02
N ASN A 449 15.67 -11.33 11.16
CA ASN A 449 16.34 -10.03 11.21
C ASN A 449 16.47 -9.45 9.81
N LEU A 450 16.30 -8.13 9.66
CA LEU A 450 16.54 -7.45 8.40
C LEU A 450 18.03 -7.14 8.22
N GLU A 451 18.48 -7.12 6.96
CA GLU A 451 19.87 -6.88 6.56
C GLU A 451 20.01 -5.67 5.63
N PRO A 452 19.92 -4.42 6.17
CA PRO A 452 20.00 -3.19 5.37
C PRO A 452 21.38 -2.93 4.74
N ASP A 453 22.42 -3.66 5.15
CA ASP A 453 23.74 -3.64 4.49
C ASP A 453 23.77 -4.46 3.21
N ARG A 454 22.96 -5.53 3.15
CA ARG A 454 22.82 -6.36 1.96
C ARG A 454 22.04 -5.62 0.89
N PHE A 455 20.90 -5.06 1.27
CA PHE A 455 20.08 -4.22 0.40
C PHE A 455 19.19 -3.28 1.22
N PHE A 456 19.10 -2.02 0.81
CA PHE A 456 18.16 -1.06 1.37
C PHE A 456 17.84 -0.01 0.31
N LEU A 457 16.57 0.14 -0.02
CA LEU A 457 16.07 1.15 -0.95
C LEU A 457 14.78 1.72 -0.38
N THR A 458 14.70 3.05 -0.27
CA THR A 458 13.51 3.75 0.22
C THR A 458 13.12 4.90 -0.69
N SER A 459 11.82 5.21 -0.72
CA SER A 459 11.23 6.41 -1.32
C SER A 459 10.21 7.02 -0.35
N LYS A 460 10.44 8.28 0.02
CA LYS A 460 9.48 9.08 0.80
C LYS A 460 8.30 9.58 -0.04
N GLU A 461 8.49 9.75 -1.36
CA GLU A 461 7.46 10.25 -2.27
C GLU A 461 6.36 9.20 -2.48
N LEU A 462 6.77 7.95 -2.69
CA LEU A 462 5.86 6.81 -2.88
C LEU A 462 5.70 5.98 -1.60
N ASP A 463 6.21 6.49 -0.48
CA ASP A 463 6.16 5.90 0.85
C ASP A 463 6.39 4.39 0.90
N PHE A 464 7.51 3.92 0.33
CA PHE A 464 7.89 2.51 0.39
C PHE A 464 9.34 2.32 0.80
N THR A 465 9.64 1.16 1.37
CA THR A 465 10.99 0.70 1.69
C THR A 465 11.13 -0.78 1.38
N ILE A 466 12.23 -1.14 0.73
CA ILE A 466 12.63 -2.51 0.45
C ILE A 466 13.94 -2.78 1.17
N VAL A 467 13.96 -3.82 2.01
CA VAL A 467 15.13 -4.21 2.80
C VAL A 467 15.51 -5.65 2.47
N GLY A 468 16.81 -5.93 2.43
CA GLY A 468 17.33 -7.29 2.29
C GLY A 468 17.08 -8.14 3.54
N CYS A 469 16.97 -9.44 3.36
CA CYS A 469 17.00 -10.45 4.42
C CYS A 469 17.77 -11.69 3.94
N ASP A 470 18.28 -12.48 4.88
CA ASP A 470 19.05 -13.70 4.57
C ASP A 470 18.84 -14.75 5.67
N ASP A 471 17.63 -15.32 5.73
CA ASP A 471 17.31 -16.45 6.61
C ASP A 471 16.90 -17.67 5.76
N PRO A 472 17.60 -18.81 5.85
CA PRO A 472 17.23 -20.03 5.11
C PRO A 472 15.81 -20.54 5.39
N ALA A 473 15.20 -20.16 6.52
CA ALA A 473 13.81 -20.47 6.80
C ALA A 473 12.85 -19.72 5.87
N LEU A 474 13.31 -18.72 5.11
CA LEU A 474 12.48 -18.04 4.11
C LEU A 474 12.38 -18.81 2.78
N ASP A 475 13.21 -19.82 2.55
CA ASP A 475 13.17 -20.64 1.32
C ASP A 475 11.92 -21.55 1.24
N GLU A 476 11.18 -21.71 2.34
CA GLU A 476 9.88 -22.41 2.39
C GLU A 476 8.67 -21.52 2.06
N PHE A 477 8.88 -20.21 1.80
CA PHE A 477 7.83 -19.26 1.47
C PHE A 477 7.86 -18.89 -0.01
N ASP A 478 6.68 -18.80 -0.64
CA ASP A 478 6.56 -18.31 -2.00
C ASP A 478 6.48 -16.77 -1.99
N PRO A 479 7.50 -16.04 -2.47
CA PRO A 479 7.50 -14.59 -2.44
C PRO A 479 6.40 -14.01 -3.33
N ILE A 480 5.83 -12.87 -2.92
CA ILE A 480 4.77 -12.22 -3.69
C ILE A 480 5.40 -11.55 -4.92
N PRO A 481 4.94 -11.86 -6.14
CA PRO A 481 5.50 -11.26 -7.34
C PRO A 481 5.15 -9.77 -7.41
N LEU A 482 6.15 -8.95 -7.78
CA LEU A 482 5.89 -7.57 -8.16
C LEU A 482 5.41 -7.56 -9.61
N LEU A 483 4.25 -6.96 -9.84
CA LEU A 483 3.67 -6.84 -11.16
C LEU A 483 3.97 -5.48 -11.74
N ARG A 484 4.54 -5.47 -12.95
CA ARG A 484 4.72 -4.25 -13.72
C ARG A 484 3.37 -3.71 -14.20
N ASN A 485 2.44 -4.60 -14.57
CA ASN A 485 1.12 -4.32 -15.16
C ASN A 485 0.40 -3.12 -14.50
N PRO A 486 0.00 -2.07 -15.24
CA PRO A 486 -0.71 -0.95 -14.65
C PRO A 486 -2.21 -1.25 -14.51
N SER A 487 -2.71 -2.31 -15.14
CA SER A 487 -4.12 -2.68 -15.18
C SER A 487 -4.49 -3.74 -14.15
N THR A 488 -4.05 -3.57 -12.91
CA THR A 488 -4.28 -4.56 -11.85
C THR A 488 -5.70 -4.51 -11.27
N VAL A 489 -6.36 -3.35 -11.30
CA VAL A 489 -7.75 -3.12 -10.82
C VAL A 489 -8.41 -1.91 -11.51
N THR A 490 -9.74 -1.92 -11.57
CA THR A 490 -10.57 -0.77 -11.99
C THR A 490 -11.60 -0.38 -10.94
N ARG A 491 -12.28 0.76 -11.13
CA ARG A 491 -13.32 1.25 -10.22
C ARG A 491 -14.47 0.24 -10.12
N GLY A 492 -14.90 -0.06 -8.90
CA GLY A 492 -15.97 -1.02 -8.60
C GLY A 492 -15.51 -2.47 -8.43
N GLU A 493 -14.23 -2.78 -8.70
CA GLU A 493 -13.66 -4.08 -8.34
C GLU A 493 -13.38 -4.19 -6.83
N LYS A 494 -13.19 -5.41 -6.34
CA LYS A 494 -12.89 -5.72 -4.93
C LYS A 494 -11.38 -5.91 -4.73
N VAL A 495 -10.86 -5.45 -3.59
CA VAL A 495 -9.47 -5.66 -3.18
C VAL A 495 -9.33 -6.31 -1.80
N ASN A 496 -8.41 -7.23 -1.62
CA ASN A 496 -8.24 -8.00 -0.38
C ASN A 496 -6.96 -7.57 0.32
N ILE A 497 -7.00 -7.29 1.62
CA ILE A 497 -5.83 -6.86 2.40
C ILE A 497 -5.48 -7.89 3.46
N ILE A 498 -4.19 -8.20 3.58
CA ILE A 498 -3.63 -9.07 4.61
C ILE A 498 -2.72 -8.21 5.48
N GLN A 499 -2.96 -8.16 6.79
CA GLN A 499 -2.43 -7.08 7.62
C GLN A 499 -2.16 -7.50 9.07
N HIS A 500 -1.35 -6.69 9.76
CA HIS A 500 -1.13 -6.77 11.21
C HIS A 500 -1.67 -5.49 11.91
N PRO A 501 -2.99 -5.32 11.97
CA PRO A 501 -3.60 -4.14 12.57
C PRO A 501 -3.20 -4.03 14.05
N ARG A 502 -2.64 -2.90 14.44
CA ARG A 502 -2.05 -2.59 15.75
C ARG A 502 -0.98 -3.57 16.20
N GLY A 503 -0.31 -4.22 15.23
CA GLY A 503 0.65 -5.28 15.49
C GLY A 503 0.01 -6.56 16.06
N ARG A 504 -1.31 -6.75 15.97
CA ARG A 504 -1.98 -7.99 16.38
C ARG A 504 -1.60 -9.17 15.48
N PRO A 505 -1.98 -10.42 15.84
CA PRO A 505 -1.90 -11.56 14.93
C PRO A 505 -2.51 -11.23 13.57
N LYS A 506 -2.03 -11.91 12.51
CA LYS A 506 -2.41 -11.63 11.12
C LYS A 506 -3.93 -11.67 10.94
N GLU A 507 -4.47 -10.64 10.32
CA GLU A 507 -5.90 -10.49 10.01
C GLU A 507 -6.07 -10.24 8.50
N VAL A 508 -7.21 -10.64 7.94
CA VAL A 508 -7.55 -10.45 6.52
C VAL A 508 -8.88 -9.70 6.41
N ALA A 509 -8.95 -8.67 5.57
CA ALA A 509 -10.21 -8.01 5.23
C ALA A 509 -10.63 -8.34 3.79
N LEU A 510 -11.77 -9.02 3.67
CA LEU A 510 -12.34 -9.57 2.43
C LEU A 510 -13.70 -8.98 2.05
N HIS A 511 -14.26 -8.12 2.91
CA HIS A 511 -15.58 -7.51 2.74
C HIS A 511 -15.49 -5.98 2.84
N ASN A 512 -16.48 -5.28 2.27
CA ASN A 512 -16.53 -3.82 2.20
C ASN A 512 -15.24 -3.22 1.64
N ASN A 513 -14.83 -3.76 0.50
CA ASN A 513 -13.49 -3.60 -0.03
C ASN A 513 -13.45 -3.10 -1.49
N ASP A 514 -14.38 -2.22 -1.82
CA ASP A 514 -14.58 -1.69 -3.17
C ASP A 514 -13.53 -0.65 -3.55
N VAL A 515 -12.99 -0.77 -4.76
CA VAL A 515 -12.15 0.26 -5.38
C VAL A 515 -13.02 1.46 -5.74
N LEU A 516 -12.79 2.56 -5.03
CA LEU A 516 -13.49 3.83 -5.22
C LEU A 516 -12.96 4.60 -6.43
N ARG A 517 -11.64 4.63 -6.59
CA ARG A 517 -10.96 5.42 -7.62
C ARG A 517 -9.57 4.88 -7.93
N VAL A 518 -9.18 4.89 -9.20
CA VAL A 518 -7.81 4.60 -9.64
C VAL A 518 -7.20 5.91 -10.15
N LYS A 519 -6.05 6.28 -9.59
CA LYS A 519 -5.27 7.48 -9.94
C LYS A 519 -3.94 7.07 -10.55
N ASP A 520 -3.16 8.05 -11.00
CA ASP A 520 -1.80 7.82 -11.51
C ASP A 520 -0.93 7.00 -10.53
N LYS A 521 -0.71 7.47 -9.30
CA LYS A 521 0.22 6.85 -8.34
C LYS A 521 -0.46 5.95 -7.32
N VAL A 522 -1.76 6.13 -7.08
CA VAL A 522 -2.48 5.52 -5.96
C VAL A 522 -3.82 4.93 -6.38
N VAL A 523 -4.33 4.01 -5.56
CA VAL A 523 -5.70 3.49 -5.61
C VAL A 523 -6.41 3.85 -4.32
N TRP A 524 -7.64 4.34 -4.44
CA TRP A 524 -8.54 4.59 -3.32
C TRP A 524 -9.56 3.46 -3.23
N TYR A 525 -9.72 2.90 -2.04
CA TYR A 525 -10.61 1.77 -1.79
C TYR A 525 -11.21 1.84 -0.39
N GLU A 526 -12.38 1.27 -0.20
CA GLU A 526 -12.93 1.02 1.13
C GLU A 526 -12.25 -0.22 1.71
N THR A 527 -12.00 -0.28 3.02
CA THR A 527 -11.65 -1.50 3.78
C THR A 527 -11.46 -1.12 5.25
N ASP A 528 -11.47 -2.10 6.14
CA ASP A 528 -11.13 -1.90 7.55
C ASP A 528 -9.60 -1.97 7.74
N THR A 529 -8.98 -0.86 8.19
CA THR A 529 -7.56 -0.77 8.54
C THR A 529 -7.39 -0.05 9.88
N GLU A 530 -6.27 -0.32 10.56
CA GLU A 530 -5.90 0.34 11.81
C GLU A 530 -4.39 0.65 11.82
N PRO A 531 -3.88 1.52 12.71
CA PRO A 531 -2.43 1.71 12.85
C PRO A 531 -1.70 0.39 12.98
N GLY A 532 -0.65 0.14 12.19
CA GLY A 532 0.00 -1.16 12.05
C GLY A 532 -0.34 -1.89 10.74
N SER A 533 -1.45 -1.55 10.09
CA SER A 533 -1.77 -1.96 8.72
C SER A 533 -0.87 -1.32 7.67
N SER A 534 -0.16 -0.23 8.00
CA SER A 534 0.83 0.39 7.11
C SER A 534 1.85 -0.65 6.64
N GLY A 535 2.01 -0.74 5.32
CA GLY A 535 2.92 -1.66 4.65
C GLY A 535 2.26 -2.98 4.26
N SER A 536 0.94 -3.09 4.44
CA SER A 536 0.18 -4.27 4.05
C SER A 536 0.04 -4.39 2.53
N PRO A 537 0.17 -5.61 1.99
CA PRO A 537 -0.16 -5.87 0.60
C PRO A 537 -1.67 -5.81 0.37
N VAL A 538 -2.06 -5.13 -0.71
CA VAL A 538 -3.43 -5.06 -1.22
C VAL A 538 -3.49 -5.89 -2.49
N PHE A 539 -4.42 -6.84 -2.56
CA PHE A 539 -4.56 -7.79 -3.67
C PHE A 539 -5.88 -7.61 -4.42
N ASN A 540 -5.97 -8.06 -5.68
CA ASN A 540 -7.26 -8.25 -6.35
C ASN A 540 -7.86 -9.64 -6.02
N ASN A 541 -9.00 -10.01 -6.62
CA ASN A 541 -9.62 -11.33 -6.41
C ASN A 541 -8.86 -12.51 -7.03
N ALA A 542 -7.85 -12.26 -7.86
CA ALA A 542 -6.92 -13.28 -8.36
C ALA A 542 -5.72 -13.49 -7.43
N TRP A 543 -5.62 -12.73 -6.32
CA TRP A 543 -4.46 -12.63 -5.43
C TRP A 543 -3.20 -12.01 -6.07
N ASP A 544 -3.39 -11.21 -7.12
CA ASP A 544 -2.32 -10.37 -7.67
C ASP A 544 -2.11 -9.15 -6.77
N LEU A 545 -0.85 -8.80 -6.49
CA LEU A 545 -0.50 -7.63 -5.68
C LEU A 545 -0.75 -6.34 -6.48
N VAL A 546 -1.65 -5.48 -6.00
CA VAL A 546 -2.12 -4.29 -6.72
C VAL A 546 -1.64 -3.00 -6.10
N ALA A 547 -1.55 -2.94 -4.77
CA ALA A 547 -1.07 -1.76 -4.05
C ALA A 547 -0.39 -2.09 -2.71
N LEU A 548 0.35 -1.12 -2.18
CA LEU A 548 0.90 -1.08 -0.84
C LEU A 548 0.06 -0.12 0.01
N HIS A 549 -0.64 -0.60 1.03
CA HIS A 549 -1.45 0.24 1.92
C HIS A 549 -0.55 1.19 2.73
N HIS A 550 -0.89 2.49 2.77
CA HIS A 550 -0.07 3.49 3.49
C HIS A 550 -0.86 4.53 4.30
N ALA A 551 -2.07 4.88 3.87
CA ALA A 551 -2.88 5.90 4.54
C ALA A 551 -4.38 5.58 4.51
N GLY A 552 -5.14 6.19 5.41
CA GLY A 552 -6.60 6.07 5.46
C GLY A 552 -7.26 7.22 6.22
N TRP A 553 -8.50 7.55 5.84
CA TRP A 553 -9.29 8.61 6.48
C TRP A 553 -10.79 8.33 6.38
N ILE A 554 -11.56 8.96 7.25
CA ILE A 554 -13.02 8.94 7.22
C ILE A 554 -13.51 10.34 6.89
N GLU A 555 -14.25 10.48 5.79
CA GLU A 555 -14.83 11.75 5.35
C GLU A 555 -16.32 11.57 5.07
N ASN A 556 -17.17 12.38 5.71
CA ASN A 556 -18.63 12.30 5.57
C ASN A 556 -19.24 10.91 5.85
N GLY A 557 -18.59 10.10 6.69
CA GLY A 557 -19.04 8.74 7.02
C GLY A 557 -18.64 7.66 6.00
N VAL A 558 -17.81 8.01 5.01
CA VAL A 558 -17.17 7.07 4.08
C VAL A 558 -15.74 6.81 4.55
N THR A 559 -15.37 5.54 4.70
CA THR A 559 -14.02 5.12 5.05
C THR A 559 -13.23 4.92 3.77
N THR A 560 -12.20 5.75 3.55
CA THR A 560 -11.34 5.68 2.37
C THR A 560 -9.92 5.32 2.80
N ASN A 561 -9.38 4.29 2.17
CA ASN A 561 -7.97 3.93 2.24
C ASN A 561 -7.26 4.32 0.95
N GLU A 562 -5.98 4.64 1.07
CA GLU A 562 -5.09 4.90 -0.05
C GLU A 562 -3.96 3.87 -0.06
N GLY A 563 -3.79 3.23 -1.21
CA GLY A 563 -2.70 2.31 -1.48
C GLY A 563 -1.84 2.83 -2.62
N VAL A 564 -0.53 2.78 -2.45
CA VAL A 564 0.44 3.11 -3.50
C VAL A 564 0.44 2.00 -4.53
N ARG A 565 0.17 2.32 -5.81
CA ARG A 565 0.08 1.30 -6.86
C ARG A 565 1.43 0.60 -7.02
N ILE A 566 1.44 -0.73 -7.06
CA ILE A 566 2.68 -1.49 -7.28
C ILE A 566 3.33 -1.11 -8.60
N ALA A 567 2.54 -0.90 -9.66
CA ALA A 567 3.05 -0.42 -10.95
C ALA A 567 3.84 0.90 -10.81
N ALA A 568 3.40 1.83 -9.94
CA ALA A 568 4.12 3.08 -9.68
C ALA A 568 5.44 2.85 -8.91
N ILE A 569 5.44 1.93 -7.94
CA ILE A 569 6.67 1.54 -7.22
C ILE A 569 7.67 0.87 -8.17
N VAL A 570 7.23 -0.10 -8.98
CA VAL A 570 8.07 -0.78 -9.97
C VAL A 570 8.65 0.22 -10.98
N SER A 571 7.83 1.17 -11.44
CA SER A 571 8.28 2.26 -12.32
C SER A 571 9.41 3.09 -11.71
N HIS A 572 9.27 3.44 -10.42
CA HIS A 572 10.29 4.16 -9.68
C HIS A 572 11.59 3.36 -9.55
N LEU A 573 11.51 2.04 -9.32
CA LEU A 573 12.68 1.16 -9.24
C LEU A 573 13.45 1.09 -10.57
N VAL A 574 12.74 0.97 -11.70
CA VAL A 574 13.33 0.94 -13.04
C VAL A 574 14.01 2.27 -13.37
N ALA A 575 13.33 3.40 -13.13
CA ALA A 575 13.91 4.73 -13.36
C ALA A 575 15.18 4.97 -12.52
N ARG A 576 15.21 4.45 -11.29
CA ARG A 576 16.38 4.55 -10.41
C ARG A 576 17.55 3.70 -10.90
N GLN A 577 17.31 2.51 -11.43
CA GLN A 577 18.35 1.68 -12.04
C GLN A 577 19.05 2.39 -13.20
N HIS A 578 18.32 3.18 -14.01
CA HIS A 578 18.88 3.91 -15.14
C HIS A 578 19.73 5.14 -14.74
N SER A 579 19.44 5.75 -13.60
CA SER A 579 20.12 6.98 -13.14
C SER A 579 21.36 6.71 -12.30
N GLU A 580 21.43 5.57 -11.60
CA GLU A 580 22.60 5.18 -10.82
C GLU A 580 23.63 4.45 -11.72
N ALA A 581 24.71 5.15 -12.12
CA ALA A 581 25.75 4.73 -13.08
C ALA A 581 26.54 3.43 -12.74
N THR A 582 26.17 2.76 -11.64
CA THR A 582 26.58 1.41 -11.26
C THR A 582 25.40 0.77 -10.53
N GLY A 583 24.56 -0.01 -11.24
CA GLY A 583 23.41 -0.66 -10.62
C GLY A 583 23.84 -1.49 -9.41
N SER A 584 23.23 -1.24 -8.25
CA SER A 584 23.41 -2.10 -7.07
C SER A 584 23.09 -3.55 -7.48
N PRO A 585 23.97 -4.54 -7.24
CA PRO A 585 23.69 -5.93 -7.59
C PRO A 585 22.35 -6.44 -7.04
N GLY A 586 21.93 -5.94 -5.87
CA GLY A 586 20.61 -6.27 -5.30
C GLY A 586 19.43 -5.62 -6.02
N LEU A 587 19.59 -4.45 -6.64
CA LEU A 587 18.54 -3.82 -7.46
C LEU A 587 18.39 -4.56 -8.79
N VAL A 588 19.51 -5.00 -9.38
CA VAL A 588 19.50 -5.85 -10.58
C VAL A 588 18.84 -7.21 -10.29
N ASP A 589 19.19 -7.85 -9.18
CA ASP A 589 18.58 -9.11 -8.72
C ASP A 589 17.07 -8.95 -8.51
N LEU A 590 16.65 -7.91 -7.79
CA LEU A 590 15.24 -7.57 -7.60
C LEU A 590 14.49 -7.40 -8.93
N LEU A 591 15.01 -6.55 -9.82
CA LEU A 591 14.36 -6.25 -11.10
C LEU A 591 14.34 -7.46 -12.05
N SER A 592 15.32 -8.35 -11.99
CA SER A 592 15.37 -9.56 -12.84
C SER A 592 14.24 -10.56 -12.60
N THR A 593 13.52 -10.43 -11.49
CA THR A 593 12.35 -11.25 -11.17
C THR A 593 11.02 -10.61 -11.59
N ILE A 594 11.04 -9.32 -11.87
CA ILE A 594 9.87 -8.59 -12.34
C ILE A 594 9.78 -8.87 -13.84
N PRO A 595 8.62 -9.30 -14.37
CA PRO A 595 8.48 -9.49 -15.80
C PRO A 595 8.89 -8.22 -16.57
N ASP A 596 9.82 -8.37 -17.52
CA ASP A 596 10.47 -7.28 -18.25
C ASP A 596 9.51 -6.40 -19.08
N SER A 597 8.25 -6.83 -19.20
CA SER A 597 7.14 -6.07 -19.80
C SER A 597 5.81 -6.50 -19.20
N SER A 598 4.84 -5.60 -19.05
CA SER A 598 3.45 -6.02 -18.88
C SER A 598 3.06 -6.92 -20.06
N PRO A 599 2.46 -8.10 -19.84
CA PRO A 599 2.02 -9.00 -20.92
C PRO A 599 1.02 -8.32 -21.87
N HIS A 600 0.40 -7.25 -21.40
CA HIS A 600 -0.65 -6.51 -22.06
C HIS A 600 -0.16 -5.19 -22.65
N LEU A 601 0.70 -4.49 -21.91
CA LEU A 601 1.12 -3.15 -22.23
C LEU A 601 2.59 -3.05 -22.66
N GLY A 602 3.36 -4.12 -22.86
CA GLY A 602 4.73 -3.98 -23.39
C GLY A 602 5.56 -2.87 -22.69
N PHE A 603 6.16 -1.97 -23.47
CA PHE A 603 6.93 -0.80 -23.03
C PHE A 603 6.09 0.34 -22.37
N PHE A 604 4.76 0.28 -22.47
CA PHE A 604 3.83 1.38 -22.16
C PHE A 604 3.55 1.65 -20.68
N ASP A 605 4.10 0.82 -19.81
CA ASP A 605 3.63 0.68 -18.42
C ASP A 605 3.75 1.98 -17.59
N ILE A 606 4.62 2.90 -17.99
CA ILE A 606 5.06 3.99 -17.09
C ILE A 606 4.65 5.39 -17.56
N ALA A 607 4.81 5.71 -18.84
CA ALA A 607 4.71 7.09 -19.29
C ALA A 607 3.29 7.66 -19.31
N GLY A 608 2.27 6.81 -19.51
CA GLY A 608 0.87 7.25 -19.47
C GLY A 608 0.38 7.62 -18.07
N ILE A 609 1.13 7.24 -17.03
CA ILE A 609 0.77 7.44 -15.63
C ILE A 609 1.52 8.64 -15.02
N THR A 610 2.79 8.87 -15.37
CA THR A 610 3.62 9.86 -14.65
C THR A 610 3.50 11.30 -15.15
N GLY A 611 2.66 11.59 -16.15
CA GLY A 611 2.38 12.96 -16.58
C GLY A 611 3.60 13.77 -17.04
N SER A 612 4.74 13.13 -17.29
CA SER A 612 5.92 13.81 -17.84
C SER A 612 5.68 14.04 -19.32
N SER A 613 5.19 15.23 -19.66
CA SER A 613 5.27 15.73 -21.02
C SER A 613 6.74 15.76 -21.44
N THR A 614 7.07 14.99 -22.48
CA THR A 614 8.35 14.87 -23.20
C THR A 614 9.49 14.15 -22.47
N GLN A 615 9.88 12.98 -22.99
CA GLN A 615 11.22 12.72 -23.56
C GLN A 615 11.24 11.34 -24.24
N GLU A 616 11.91 11.28 -25.39
CA GLU A 616 12.00 10.15 -26.33
C GLU A 616 12.36 8.80 -25.70
N VAL A 617 11.95 7.72 -26.37
CA VAL A 617 11.88 6.38 -25.80
C VAL A 617 13.14 5.55 -26.16
N GLU A 618 14.24 5.80 -25.44
CA GLU A 618 15.37 4.87 -25.36
C GLU A 618 15.13 3.80 -24.29
N VAL A 619 14.92 2.55 -24.69
CA VAL A 619 14.42 1.49 -23.79
C VAL A 619 15.50 0.47 -23.51
N PRO A 620 15.77 0.06 -22.26
CA PRO A 620 16.79 -0.94 -21.98
C PRO A 620 16.46 -2.31 -22.60
N GLU A 621 15.17 -2.66 -22.67
CA GLU A 621 14.65 -3.94 -23.12
C GLU A 621 13.25 -3.76 -23.72
N TYR A 622 12.82 -4.73 -24.53
CA TYR A 622 11.51 -4.76 -25.19
C TYR A 622 11.02 -6.20 -25.29
N LYS A 623 9.69 -6.40 -25.25
CA LYS A 623 9.08 -7.70 -25.47
C LYS A 623 7.72 -7.57 -26.15
N GLY A 624 7.53 -8.38 -27.19
CA GLY A 624 6.29 -8.42 -27.96
C GLY A 624 5.12 -9.01 -27.18
N SER A 625 3.90 -8.64 -27.59
CA SER A 625 2.64 -9.09 -26.98
C SER A 625 1.74 -9.76 -28.01
N LEU A 626 0.97 -10.74 -27.57
CA LEU A 626 -0.05 -11.42 -28.40
C LEU A 626 -1.18 -10.48 -28.81
N GLU A 627 -1.31 -9.32 -28.20
CA GLU A 627 -2.36 -8.34 -28.50
C GLU A 627 -2.05 -7.48 -29.73
N PHE A 628 -0.78 -7.34 -30.12
CA PHE A 628 -0.35 -6.39 -31.14
C PHE A 628 0.53 -7.04 -32.19
N ALA A 629 0.63 -6.44 -33.38
CA ALA A 629 1.64 -6.84 -34.35
C ALA A 629 2.94 -6.08 -34.08
N ASP A 630 3.94 -6.75 -33.53
CA ASP A 630 5.21 -6.17 -33.11
C ASP A 630 6.29 -6.41 -34.16
N ILE A 631 6.79 -5.32 -34.76
CA ILE A 631 7.69 -5.33 -35.92
C ILE A 631 9.00 -4.62 -35.59
N GLY A 632 10.13 -5.15 -36.03
CA GLY A 632 11.43 -4.53 -35.75
C GLY A 632 12.45 -4.61 -36.88
N PHE A 633 13.53 -3.84 -36.73
CA PHE A 633 14.65 -3.76 -37.65
C PHE A 633 15.96 -3.76 -36.86
N TRP A 634 16.91 -4.59 -37.25
CA TRP A 634 18.18 -4.70 -36.53
C TRP A 634 19.35 -5.05 -37.45
N ASN A 635 20.42 -4.27 -37.38
CA ASN A 635 21.72 -4.67 -37.89
C ASN A 635 22.44 -5.51 -36.83
N ILE A 636 22.64 -6.80 -37.09
CA ILE A 636 23.29 -7.71 -36.13
C ILE A 636 24.82 -7.68 -36.29
N GLU A 637 25.35 -6.91 -37.25
CA GLU A 637 26.77 -6.72 -37.53
C GLU A 637 27.52 -8.04 -37.83
N HIS A 638 27.92 -8.25 -39.08
CA HIS A 638 28.81 -9.37 -39.43
C HIS A 638 28.31 -10.75 -38.93
N PHE A 639 27.01 -11.00 -38.94
CA PHE A 639 26.40 -12.27 -38.52
C PHE A 639 26.54 -13.33 -39.63
N ASN A 640 27.79 -13.71 -39.85
CA ASN A 640 28.25 -14.55 -40.96
C ASN A 640 28.66 -15.95 -40.49
N ASP A 641 28.96 -16.85 -41.43
CA ASP A 641 29.21 -18.27 -41.12
C ASP A 641 30.44 -18.52 -40.22
N ALA A 642 31.33 -17.53 -40.06
CA ALA A 642 32.52 -17.63 -39.21
C ALA A 642 32.27 -17.29 -37.73
N ILE A 643 31.06 -16.86 -37.35
CA ILE A 643 30.72 -16.56 -35.95
C ILE A 643 30.65 -17.83 -35.09
N SER A 644 30.99 -17.69 -33.80
CA SER A 644 30.94 -18.79 -32.83
C SER A 644 29.51 -19.20 -32.48
N ASP A 645 29.30 -20.45 -32.08
CA ASP A 645 27.99 -20.91 -31.57
C ASP A 645 27.56 -20.10 -30.35
N ALA A 646 28.51 -19.69 -29.50
CA ALA A 646 28.22 -18.83 -28.35
C ALA A 646 27.55 -17.50 -28.75
N ARG A 647 28.06 -16.83 -29.80
CA ARG A 647 27.42 -15.59 -30.30
C ARG A 647 26.04 -15.87 -30.89
N VAL A 648 25.85 -17.00 -31.57
CA VAL A 648 24.55 -17.42 -32.08
C VAL A 648 23.55 -17.62 -30.94
N ASP A 649 23.95 -18.32 -29.87
CA ASP A 649 23.11 -18.60 -28.71
C ASP A 649 22.77 -17.32 -27.93
N THR A 650 23.72 -16.39 -27.78
CA THR A 650 23.45 -15.08 -27.18
C THR A 650 22.42 -14.29 -28.00
N VAL A 651 22.59 -14.22 -29.33
CA VAL A 651 21.64 -13.54 -30.22
C VAL A 651 20.27 -14.24 -30.21
N ALA A 652 20.23 -15.57 -30.13
CA ALA A 652 18.99 -16.34 -30.00
C ALA A 652 18.25 -16.02 -28.70
N GLY A 653 18.98 -15.91 -27.58
CA GLY A 653 18.42 -15.49 -26.30
C GLY A 653 17.79 -14.10 -26.37
N VAL A 654 18.49 -13.14 -26.97
CA VAL A 654 17.98 -11.77 -27.18
C VAL A 654 16.72 -11.78 -28.05
N LEU A 655 16.74 -12.45 -29.21
CA LEU A 655 15.59 -12.48 -30.12
C LEU A 655 14.38 -13.21 -29.54
N GLY A 656 14.62 -14.31 -28.83
CA GLY A 656 13.58 -15.04 -28.11
C GLY A 656 12.96 -14.22 -26.98
N HIS A 657 13.75 -13.35 -26.34
CA HIS A 657 13.25 -12.41 -25.34
C HIS A 657 12.40 -11.29 -25.97
N LEU A 658 12.88 -10.70 -27.09
CA LEU A 658 12.16 -9.65 -27.82
C LEU A 658 10.78 -10.12 -28.32
N SER A 659 10.61 -11.40 -28.65
CA SER A 659 9.32 -12.03 -28.98
C SER A 659 8.53 -11.29 -30.09
N MET A 660 9.22 -10.85 -31.14
CA MET A 660 8.65 -10.11 -32.28
C MET A 660 7.85 -11.01 -33.23
N ASP A 661 6.82 -10.46 -33.89
CA ASP A 661 6.12 -11.15 -34.99
C ASP A 661 6.96 -11.19 -36.26
N ALA A 662 7.59 -10.08 -36.61
CA ALA A 662 8.55 -10.00 -37.72
C ALA A 662 9.69 -9.03 -37.42
N MET A 663 10.91 -9.43 -37.75
CA MET A 663 12.11 -8.64 -37.57
C MET A 663 13.00 -8.68 -38.82
N GLY A 664 13.25 -7.50 -39.39
CA GLY A 664 14.16 -7.31 -40.51
C GLY A 664 15.62 -7.26 -40.05
N LEU A 665 16.42 -8.24 -40.49
CA LEU A 665 17.80 -8.42 -40.08
C LEU A 665 18.79 -8.06 -41.19
N VAL A 666 19.76 -7.23 -40.84
CA VAL A 666 20.82 -6.75 -41.71
C VAL A 666 22.17 -7.39 -41.35
N GLU A 667 23.02 -7.61 -42.36
CA GLU A 667 24.36 -8.20 -42.23
C GLU A 667 24.40 -9.69 -41.87
N VAL A 668 23.42 -10.45 -42.36
CA VAL A 668 23.31 -11.89 -42.09
C VAL A 668 23.85 -12.75 -43.23
N GLN A 669 24.15 -14.02 -42.93
CA GLN A 669 24.40 -15.08 -43.92
C GLN A 669 23.57 -16.32 -43.63
N LYS A 670 23.32 -17.11 -44.67
CA LYS A 670 22.39 -18.24 -44.61
C LYS A 670 22.76 -19.29 -43.57
N ASP A 671 24.02 -19.73 -43.50
CA ASP A 671 24.36 -20.84 -42.59
C ASP A 671 24.36 -20.37 -41.13
N ALA A 672 24.73 -19.11 -40.87
CA ALA A 672 24.54 -18.47 -39.56
C ALA A 672 23.06 -18.35 -39.16
N MET A 673 22.16 -18.00 -40.10
CA MET A 673 20.71 -17.98 -39.85
C MET A 673 20.15 -19.38 -39.57
N ASP A 674 20.59 -20.41 -40.31
CA ASP A 674 20.17 -21.81 -40.08
C ASP A 674 20.57 -22.28 -38.65
N ARG A 675 21.74 -21.86 -38.16
CA ARG A 675 22.19 -22.09 -36.77
C ARG A 675 21.34 -21.30 -35.76
N LEU A 676 21.03 -20.04 -36.05
CA LEU A 676 20.18 -19.20 -35.21
C LEU A 676 18.78 -19.80 -35.02
N ILE A 677 18.14 -20.28 -36.09
CA ILE A 677 16.84 -20.97 -36.00
C ILE A 677 16.93 -22.21 -35.13
N THR A 678 18.01 -23.00 -35.28
CA THR A 678 18.22 -24.20 -34.45
C THR A 678 18.32 -23.84 -32.97
N SER A 679 19.04 -22.76 -32.63
CA SER A 679 19.18 -22.27 -31.26
C SER A 679 17.85 -21.72 -30.70
N LEU A 680 17.11 -20.93 -31.49
CA LEU A 680 15.77 -20.43 -31.13
C LEU A 680 14.77 -21.58 -30.88
N GLN A 681 14.80 -22.63 -31.71
CA GLN A 681 13.96 -23.81 -31.53
C GLN A 681 14.34 -24.60 -30.27
N ALA A 682 15.62 -24.68 -29.93
CA ALA A 682 16.08 -25.28 -28.68
C ALA A 682 15.60 -24.49 -27.45
N LEU A 683 15.38 -23.18 -27.59
CA LEU A 683 14.75 -22.30 -26.59
C LEU A 683 13.21 -22.35 -26.61
N GLY A 684 12.60 -23.23 -27.42
CA GLY A 684 11.14 -23.39 -27.51
C GLY A 684 10.43 -22.35 -28.38
N GLN A 685 11.16 -21.51 -29.11
CA GLN A 685 10.61 -20.48 -29.97
C GLN A 685 10.23 -21.02 -31.36
N SER A 686 9.19 -20.48 -31.98
CA SER A 686 8.67 -20.92 -33.29
C SER A 686 9.11 -20.06 -34.47
N TYR A 687 10.32 -19.49 -34.42
CA TYR A 687 10.82 -18.66 -35.51
C TYR A 687 11.20 -19.43 -36.77
N ASP A 688 10.98 -18.79 -37.91
CA ASP A 688 11.49 -19.13 -39.23
C ASP A 688 11.96 -17.84 -39.95
N TYR A 689 12.61 -17.94 -41.10
CA TYR A 689 13.10 -16.76 -41.82
C TYR A 689 12.95 -16.83 -43.34
N LYS A 690 12.78 -15.66 -43.96
CA LYS A 690 12.93 -15.46 -45.42
C LYS A 690 14.23 -14.73 -45.71
N TYR A 691 14.96 -15.22 -46.69
CA TYR A 691 16.31 -14.77 -47.00
C TYR A 691 16.43 -14.21 -48.41
N LEU A 692 17.12 -13.08 -48.56
CA LEU A 692 17.50 -12.54 -49.87
C LEU A 692 19.02 -12.58 -50.04
N ASN A 693 19.49 -13.50 -50.89
CA ASN A 693 20.89 -13.56 -51.27
C ASN A 693 21.24 -12.40 -52.23
N VAL A 694 22.02 -11.41 -51.77
CA VAL A 694 22.47 -10.28 -52.60
C VAL A 694 23.85 -10.49 -53.21
N ARG A 695 24.35 -11.74 -53.26
CA ARG A 695 25.67 -12.16 -53.77
C ARG A 695 26.85 -11.47 -53.06
N GLY A 696 26.64 -10.99 -51.83
CA GLY A 696 27.63 -10.34 -50.96
C GLY A 696 27.87 -11.12 -49.66
N ARG A 697 28.79 -10.63 -48.83
CA ARG A 697 29.05 -11.19 -47.48
C ARG A 697 28.11 -10.65 -46.38
N GLN A 698 27.12 -9.83 -46.75
CA GLN A 698 26.24 -9.10 -45.85
C GLN A 698 24.86 -9.06 -46.51
N ASP A 699 24.10 -10.15 -46.35
CA ASP A 699 22.77 -10.32 -46.93
C ASP A 699 21.68 -9.80 -45.98
N LEU A 700 20.42 -9.91 -46.40
CA LEU A 700 19.24 -9.42 -45.69
C LEU A 700 18.28 -10.60 -45.42
N ALA A 701 17.65 -10.62 -44.25
CA ALA A 701 16.62 -11.59 -43.91
C ALA A 701 15.45 -10.94 -43.16
N VAL A 702 14.29 -11.58 -43.21
CA VAL A 702 13.17 -11.30 -42.32
C VAL A 702 12.95 -12.54 -41.47
N LEU A 703 13.21 -12.43 -40.17
CA LEU A 703 12.90 -13.42 -39.16
C LEU A 703 11.44 -13.22 -38.71
N TYR A 704 10.66 -14.27 -38.51
CA TYR A 704 9.25 -14.15 -38.12
C TYR A 704 8.77 -15.34 -37.30
N ASP A 705 7.79 -15.14 -36.41
CA ASP A 705 7.13 -16.26 -35.72
C ASP A 705 6.24 -17.01 -36.70
N SER A 706 6.63 -18.24 -37.03
CA SER A 706 5.93 -19.07 -38.01
C SER A 706 4.53 -19.52 -37.57
N LYS A 707 4.17 -19.35 -36.28
CA LYS A 707 2.81 -19.64 -35.79
C LYS A 707 1.85 -18.49 -36.03
N THR A 708 2.31 -17.25 -35.95
CA THR A 708 1.45 -16.06 -36.02
C THR A 708 1.60 -15.33 -37.35
N THR A 709 2.72 -15.50 -38.05
CA THR A 709 3.09 -14.57 -39.13
C THR A 709 3.47 -15.31 -40.42
N GLU A 710 2.93 -14.83 -41.53
CA GLU A 710 3.31 -15.24 -42.88
C GLU A 710 4.16 -14.15 -43.55
N VAL A 711 5.36 -14.51 -44.02
CA VAL A 711 6.25 -13.60 -44.75
C VAL A 711 6.54 -14.14 -46.15
N ASN A 712 6.28 -13.33 -47.17
CA ASN A 712 6.48 -13.69 -48.58
C ASN A 712 7.25 -12.62 -49.34
N ILE A 713 8.50 -12.91 -49.75
CA ILE A 713 9.31 -11.99 -50.56
C ILE A 713 8.62 -11.71 -51.91
N SER A 714 8.39 -10.43 -52.23
CA SER A 714 7.66 -10.01 -53.41
C SER A 714 8.57 -9.87 -54.63
N ALA A 715 8.79 -10.98 -55.34
CA ALA A 715 9.51 -10.97 -56.62
C ALA A 715 8.83 -10.08 -57.68
N LYS A 716 7.49 -9.90 -57.59
CA LYS A 716 6.69 -9.04 -58.47
C LYS A 716 7.14 -7.58 -58.36
N ILE A 717 7.15 -7.02 -57.15
CA ILE A 717 7.56 -5.64 -56.89
C ILE A 717 9.04 -5.44 -57.25
N LEU A 718 9.90 -6.37 -56.84
CA LEU A 718 11.33 -6.32 -57.15
C LEU A 718 11.60 -6.28 -58.67
N ASN A 719 10.87 -7.06 -59.46
CA ASN A 719 11.03 -7.07 -60.91
C ASN A 719 10.43 -5.84 -61.60
N ARG A 720 9.30 -5.32 -61.09
CA ARG A 720 8.65 -4.09 -61.61
C ARG A 720 9.60 -2.89 -61.57
N HIS A 721 10.37 -2.74 -60.48
CA HIS A 721 11.32 -1.64 -60.28
C HIS A 721 12.79 -2.02 -60.56
N LYS A 722 13.04 -3.08 -61.35
CA LYS A 722 14.39 -3.59 -61.63
C LYS A 722 15.36 -2.53 -62.15
N THR A 723 14.88 -1.58 -62.95
CA THR A 723 15.68 -0.46 -63.47
C THR A 723 16.05 0.53 -62.37
N ALA A 724 15.12 0.85 -61.48
CA ALA A 724 15.34 1.73 -60.33
C ALA A 724 16.41 1.14 -59.39
N TRP A 725 16.33 -0.15 -59.09
CA TRP A 725 17.34 -0.85 -58.26
C TRP A 725 18.74 -0.90 -58.90
N ALA A 726 18.84 -0.72 -60.21
CA ALA A 726 20.10 -0.69 -60.95
C ALA A 726 20.65 0.74 -61.18
N ALA A 727 19.96 1.77 -60.68
CA ALA A 727 20.34 3.16 -60.86
C ALA A 727 21.75 3.46 -60.32
N LYS A 728 22.41 4.41 -60.97
CA LYS A 728 23.78 4.82 -60.68
C LYS A 728 23.86 6.33 -60.57
N THR A 729 24.71 6.82 -59.67
CA THR A 729 25.05 8.24 -59.57
C THR A 729 25.85 8.70 -60.80
N GLY A 730 26.03 10.01 -60.97
CA GLY A 730 26.89 10.57 -62.02
C GLY A 730 28.34 10.05 -62.01
N SER A 731 28.79 9.49 -60.88
CA SER A 731 30.10 8.83 -60.73
C SER A 731 30.12 7.35 -61.17
N GLY A 732 29.00 6.82 -61.68
CA GLY A 732 28.87 5.43 -62.14
C GLY A 732 28.70 4.39 -61.04
N ARG A 733 28.59 4.80 -59.77
CA ARG A 733 28.36 3.91 -58.62
C ARG A 733 26.87 3.67 -58.41
N THR A 734 26.48 2.44 -58.09
CA THR A 734 25.08 2.08 -57.84
C THR A 734 24.53 2.72 -56.57
N ALA A 735 23.27 3.18 -56.59
CA ALA A 735 22.56 3.65 -55.41
C ALA A 735 22.42 2.54 -54.35
N PHE A 736 22.06 1.34 -54.80
CA PHE A 736 21.81 0.17 -53.96
C PHE A 736 22.94 -0.85 -54.13
N PRO A 737 24.03 -0.80 -53.32
CA PRO A 737 25.05 -1.86 -53.35
C PRO A 737 24.47 -3.23 -53.02
N ARG A 738 23.42 -3.24 -52.20
CA ARG A 738 22.59 -4.39 -51.82
C ARG A 738 21.18 -4.03 -52.22
N ARG A 739 20.50 -4.95 -52.91
CA ARG A 739 19.10 -4.72 -53.27
C ARG A 739 18.24 -4.75 -52.00
N PRO A 740 17.22 -3.89 -51.89
CA PRO A 740 16.24 -3.99 -50.82
C PRO A 740 15.58 -5.37 -50.78
N LEU A 741 15.29 -5.87 -49.59
CA LEU A 741 14.38 -7.00 -49.42
C LEU A 741 12.97 -6.44 -49.25
N ILE A 742 12.05 -6.84 -50.13
CA ILE A 742 10.65 -6.42 -50.10
C ILE A 742 9.79 -7.65 -49.87
N ALA A 743 8.98 -7.66 -48.83
CA ALA A 743 8.11 -8.78 -48.48
C ALA A 743 6.69 -8.32 -48.12
N ASN A 744 5.69 -9.12 -48.49
CA ASN A 744 4.36 -9.01 -47.91
C ASN A 744 4.41 -9.72 -46.55
N VAL A 745 3.96 -9.03 -45.50
CA VAL A 745 3.88 -9.57 -44.14
C VAL A 745 2.42 -9.58 -43.72
N LYS A 746 1.98 -10.71 -43.19
CA LYS A 746 0.62 -10.91 -42.68
C LYS A 746 0.70 -11.54 -41.30
N VAL A 747 0.28 -10.79 -40.29
CA VAL A 747 0.19 -11.24 -38.89
C VAL A 747 -1.25 -11.65 -38.61
N ALA A 748 -1.45 -12.89 -38.13
CA ALA A 748 -2.75 -13.46 -37.84
C ALA A 748 -3.42 -12.74 -36.64
N PRO A 749 -4.76 -12.66 -36.63
CA PRO A 749 -5.50 -12.13 -35.49
C PRO A 749 -5.29 -13.00 -34.25
N ASN A 750 -5.49 -12.42 -33.07
CA ASN A 750 -5.39 -13.15 -31.79
C ASN A 750 -6.70 -13.83 -31.39
N THR A 751 -7.85 -13.43 -31.96
CA THR A 751 -9.12 -14.12 -31.76
C THR A 751 -9.66 -14.78 -33.02
N LYS A 752 -10.62 -15.69 -32.80
CA LYS A 752 -11.25 -16.46 -33.85
C LYS A 752 -12.26 -15.60 -34.60
N GLY A 753 -11.86 -15.07 -35.76
CA GLY A 753 -12.71 -14.24 -36.63
C GLY A 753 -12.25 -12.79 -36.77
N GLY A 754 -11.15 -12.40 -36.10
CA GLY A 754 -10.52 -11.10 -36.27
C GLY A 754 -9.88 -10.89 -37.64
N GLU A 755 -9.55 -9.65 -37.97
CA GLU A 755 -8.87 -9.28 -39.21
C GLU A 755 -7.34 -9.31 -39.01
N PRO A 756 -6.56 -9.82 -39.98
CA PRO A 756 -5.11 -9.85 -39.89
C PRO A 756 -4.49 -8.46 -40.11
N VAL A 757 -3.32 -8.23 -39.55
CA VAL A 757 -2.50 -7.05 -39.86
C VAL A 757 -1.64 -7.35 -41.08
N GLU A 758 -1.86 -6.64 -42.18
CA GLU A 758 -1.16 -6.84 -43.46
C GLU A 758 -0.42 -5.57 -43.90
N PHE A 759 0.85 -5.71 -44.30
CA PHE A 759 1.67 -4.60 -44.79
C PHE A 759 2.83 -5.08 -45.69
N ILE A 760 3.45 -4.14 -46.40
CA ILE A 760 4.68 -4.34 -47.17
C ILE A 760 5.87 -3.93 -46.32
N MET A 761 6.76 -4.87 -46.02
CA MET A 761 8.03 -4.61 -45.36
C MET A 761 9.13 -4.35 -46.39
N ILE A 762 9.87 -3.23 -46.26
CA ILE A 762 11.04 -2.89 -47.06
C ILE A 762 12.26 -2.80 -46.14
N LEU A 763 13.17 -3.77 -46.25
CA LEU A 763 14.39 -3.83 -45.45
C LEU A 763 15.60 -3.30 -46.25
N LEU A 764 16.35 -2.37 -45.65
CA LEU A 764 17.46 -1.66 -46.27
C LEU A 764 18.80 -1.83 -45.56
N HIS A 765 19.86 -1.76 -46.37
CA HIS A 765 21.24 -1.56 -45.92
C HIS A 765 21.99 -0.72 -46.95
N LEU A 766 22.02 0.60 -46.73
CA LEU A 766 22.62 1.56 -47.65
C LEU A 766 24.15 1.58 -47.53
N LYS A 767 24.79 2.43 -48.35
CA LYS A 767 26.26 2.48 -48.37
C LYS A 767 26.78 3.27 -47.17
N ALA A 768 27.65 2.66 -46.36
CA ALA A 768 28.42 3.33 -45.31
C ALA A 768 29.48 4.32 -45.82
N PHE A 769 29.96 5.22 -44.93
CA PHE A 769 30.94 6.32 -45.09
C PHE A 769 30.34 7.70 -45.39
N GLY A 770 30.96 8.74 -44.81
CA GLY A 770 30.56 10.14 -44.96
C GLY A 770 31.15 10.85 -46.18
N ASP A 771 31.87 10.15 -47.07
CA ASP A 771 32.47 10.76 -48.26
C ASP A 771 31.40 11.24 -49.27
N PRO A 772 31.69 12.26 -50.10
CA PRO A 772 30.72 12.81 -51.04
C PRO A 772 30.10 11.80 -52.01
N GLN A 773 30.86 10.78 -52.42
CA GLN A 773 30.34 9.74 -53.33
C GLN A 773 29.36 8.82 -52.59
N SER A 774 29.63 8.45 -51.34
CA SER A 774 28.70 7.64 -50.53
C SER A 774 27.42 8.42 -50.19
N LYS A 775 27.53 9.70 -49.81
CA LYS A 775 26.36 10.59 -49.61
C LYS A 775 25.50 10.71 -50.87
N ALA A 776 26.10 10.93 -52.03
CA ALA A 776 25.37 11.01 -53.30
C ALA A 776 24.64 9.71 -53.65
N ARG A 777 25.16 8.54 -53.24
CA ARG A 777 24.49 7.25 -53.44
C ARG A 777 23.28 7.10 -52.54
N ARG A 778 23.39 7.50 -51.26
CA ARG A 778 22.27 7.49 -50.30
C ARG A 778 21.15 8.45 -50.72
N ARG A 779 21.51 9.66 -51.19
CA ARG A 779 20.51 10.60 -51.72
C ARG A 779 19.73 10.05 -52.90
N LEU A 780 20.44 9.49 -53.89
CA LEU A 780 19.78 8.84 -55.03
C LEU A 780 18.93 7.63 -54.60
N ALA A 781 19.36 6.89 -53.58
CA ALA A 781 18.56 5.80 -53.03
C ALA A 781 17.26 6.32 -52.39
N ALA A 782 17.33 7.40 -51.60
CA ALA A 782 16.15 8.05 -51.01
C ALA A 782 15.16 8.52 -52.07
N GLU A 783 15.63 9.21 -53.12
CA GLU A 783 14.79 9.65 -54.26
C GLU A 783 14.07 8.46 -54.92
N ILE A 784 14.79 7.36 -55.17
CA ILE A 784 14.22 6.16 -55.78
C ILE A 784 13.20 5.49 -54.85
N LEU A 785 13.50 5.40 -53.56
CA LEU A 785 12.60 4.78 -52.58
C LEU A 785 11.27 5.52 -52.51
N THR A 786 11.28 6.86 -52.48
CA THR A 786 10.06 7.67 -52.46
C THR A 786 9.14 7.36 -53.65
N GLU A 787 9.70 7.32 -54.86
CA GLU A 787 8.93 7.00 -56.08
C GLU A 787 8.43 5.55 -56.09
N VAL A 788 9.26 4.60 -55.65
CA VAL A 788 8.86 3.19 -55.61
C VAL A 788 7.79 2.94 -54.55
N ILE A 789 7.89 3.57 -53.38
CA ILE A 789 6.90 3.44 -52.32
C ILE A 789 5.56 4.02 -52.77
N ALA A 790 5.56 5.16 -53.47
CA ALA A 790 4.35 5.74 -54.05
C ALA A 790 3.66 4.74 -55.01
N ASP A 791 4.40 4.11 -55.92
CA ASP A 791 3.86 3.08 -56.83
C ASP A 791 3.38 1.83 -56.08
N ILE A 792 4.11 1.35 -55.06
CA ILE A 792 3.69 0.22 -54.23
C ILE A 792 2.35 0.50 -53.56
N ARG A 793 2.19 1.68 -52.96
CA ARG A 793 0.94 2.08 -52.30
C ARG A 793 -0.22 2.17 -53.29
N GLU A 794 0.01 2.72 -54.48
CA GLU A 794 -1.02 2.81 -55.52
C GLU A 794 -1.45 1.42 -56.04
N THR A 795 -0.48 0.49 -56.17
CA THR A 795 -0.71 -0.79 -56.86
C THR A 795 -1.09 -1.95 -55.96
N GLU A 796 -0.47 -2.05 -54.77
CA GLU A 796 -0.70 -3.15 -53.83
C GLU A 796 -1.75 -2.80 -52.77
N LYS A 797 -2.02 -1.49 -52.55
CA LYS A 797 -3.02 -0.99 -51.59
C LYS A 797 -2.83 -1.51 -50.17
N LEU A 798 -1.58 -1.69 -49.78
CA LEU A 798 -1.18 -2.08 -48.44
C LEU A 798 -0.30 -0.98 -47.83
N PRO A 799 -0.34 -0.80 -46.50
CA PRO A 799 0.60 0.07 -45.81
C PRO A 799 2.05 -0.39 -46.04
N VAL A 800 2.99 0.54 -45.97
CA VAL A 800 4.42 0.28 -46.17
C VAL A 800 5.17 0.59 -44.89
N VAL A 801 6.00 -0.36 -44.45
CA VAL A 801 6.93 -0.22 -43.33
C VAL A 801 8.35 -0.44 -43.87
N LEU A 802 9.13 0.63 -43.92
CA LEU A 802 10.52 0.62 -44.36
C LEU A 802 11.45 0.79 -43.17
N GLY A 803 12.50 -0.01 -43.08
CA GLY A 803 13.51 0.17 -42.03
C GLY A 803 14.83 -0.55 -42.30
N GLY A 804 15.79 -0.34 -41.40
CA GLY A 804 17.12 -0.93 -41.44
C GLY A 804 18.24 0.10 -41.34
N ASP A 805 19.44 -0.27 -41.78
CA ASP A 805 20.63 0.56 -41.68
C ASP A 805 20.76 1.49 -42.90
N LEU A 806 20.34 2.74 -42.72
CA LEU A 806 20.41 3.78 -43.76
C LEU A 806 21.78 4.45 -43.82
N ASN A 807 22.67 4.21 -42.84
CA ASN A 807 24.03 4.76 -42.77
C ASN A 807 24.09 6.29 -42.87
N GLU A 808 23.06 6.99 -42.43
CA GLU A 808 22.93 8.45 -42.52
C GLU A 808 22.01 8.98 -41.44
N THR A 809 22.32 10.17 -40.92
CA THR A 809 21.50 10.87 -39.92
C THR A 809 20.43 11.74 -40.59
N LEU A 810 19.31 12.01 -39.91
CA LEU A 810 18.22 12.85 -40.45
C LEU A 810 18.48 14.37 -40.40
N ASN A 811 19.50 14.80 -39.66
CA ASN A 811 19.87 16.22 -39.50
C ASN A 811 20.63 16.82 -40.72
N ASN A 812 20.56 16.17 -41.88
CA ASN A 812 21.14 16.65 -43.13
C ASN A 812 20.23 16.37 -44.33
N ASP A 813 20.59 16.88 -45.50
CA ASP A 813 19.73 16.87 -46.69
C ASP A 813 19.82 15.58 -47.54
N VAL A 814 20.52 14.55 -47.06
CA VAL A 814 20.72 13.29 -47.83
C VAL A 814 19.45 12.45 -47.84
N LEU A 815 18.75 12.34 -46.71
CA LEU A 815 17.50 11.57 -46.59
C LEU A 815 16.24 12.44 -46.75
N SER A 816 16.41 13.73 -47.07
CA SER A 816 15.29 14.66 -47.26
C SER A 816 14.20 14.18 -48.25
N PRO A 817 14.52 13.47 -49.35
CA PRO A 817 13.49 12.93 -50.23
C PRO A 817 12.50 11.96 -49.56
N LEU A 818 12.91 11.28 -48.47
CA LEU A 818 12.04 10.41 -47.68
C LEU A 818 11.30 11.18 -46.59
N THR A 819 11.99 12.07 -45.88
CA THR A 819 11.40 12.85 -44.77
C THR A 819 10.42 13.92 -45.27
N ASP A 820 10.66 14.49 -46.44
CA ASP A 820 9.84 15.56 -47.04
C ASP A 820 8.68 14.99 -47.88
N ALA A 821 8.61 13.66 -48.05
CA ALA A 821 7.57 13.02 -48.84
C ALA A 821 6.21 13.20 -48.14
N PRO A 822 5.17 13.73 -48.83
CA PRO A 822 3.90 14.09 -48.21
C PRO A 822 3.12 12.88 -47.68
N ASP A 823 3.46 11.68 -48.13
CA ASP A 823 2.74 10.43 -47.88
C ASP A 823 3.49 9.48 -46.94
N LEU A 824 4.67 9.91 -46.46
CA LEU A 824 5.52 9.14 -45.55
C LEU A 824 5.69 9.90 -44.23
N PHE A 825 6.02 9.13 -43.21
CA PHE A 825 6.33 9.62 -41.88
C PHE A 825 7.54 8.85 -41.36
N THR A 826 8.56 9.58 -40.91
CA THR A 826 9.80 8.98 -40.42
C THR A 826 9.74 8.95 -38.90
N LEU A 827 9.61 7.75 -38.34
CA LEU A 827 9.34 7.46 -36.93
C LEU A 827 10.56 7.61 -36.02
N THR A 828 11.55 8.38 -36.46
CA THR A 828 12.83 8.57 -35.74
C THR A 828 13.31 10.00 -35.92
N THR A 829 12.39 10.91 -36.29
CA THR A 829 12.72 12.29 -36.67
C THR A 829 12.94 13.16 -35.44
N ASP A 830 12.07 13.00 -34.46
CA ASP A 830 12.24 13.38 -33.06
C ASP A 830 13.50 12.75 -32.48
N ASP A 831 13.66 11.41 -32.52
CA ASP A 831 14.86 10.71 -31.99
C ASP A 831 16.19 11.33 -32.46
N ALA A 832 16.23 11.78 -33.72
CA ALA A 832 17.39 12.42 -34.32
C ALA A 832 17.68 13.83 -33.76
N ALA A 833 16.65 14.52 -33.25
CA ALA A 833 16.72 15.84 -32.66
C ALA A 833 17.24 15.82 -31.20
N GLU A 834 16.94 14.80 -30.39
CA GLU A 834 17.51 14.69 -29.02
C GLU A 834 18.83 13.89 -28.94
N ASN A 835 19.38 13.46 -30.08
CA ASN A 835 20.63 12.70 -30.20
C ASN A 835 20.57 11.26 -29.65
N ALA A 836 19.45 10.57 -29.87
CA ALA A 836 19.36 9.13 -29.62
C ALA A 836 20.40 8.33 -30.43
N LEU A 837 20.64 7.08 -30.04
CA LEU A 837 21.70 6.24 -30.62
C LEU A 837 21.18 4.88 -31.10
N SER A 838 21.28 4.61 -32.41
CA SER A 838 21.12 3.25 -32.95
C SER A 838 22.45 2.55 -33.20
N TYR A 839 23.52 3.31 -33.50
CA TYR A 839 24.90 2.84 -33.60
C TYR A 839 25.67 3.20 -32.34
N VAL A 840 26.13 2.19 -31.60
CA VAL A 840 26.73 2.32 -30.26
C VAL A 840 28.22 1.97 -30.21
N GLY A 841 28.86 1.83 -31.37
CA GLY A 841 30.27 1.46 -31.52
C GLY A 841 31.27 2.33 -30.73
N ALA A 842 32.42 1.74 -30.41
CA ALA A 842 33.41 2.33 -29.48
C ALA A 842 34.09 3.63 -29.96
N ARG A 843 34.02 3.97 -31.26
CA ARG A 843 34.71 5.15 -31.85
C ARG A 843 33.76 6.24 -32.35
N TYR A 844 32.54 5.88 -32.73
CA TYR A 844 31.54 6.78 -33.32
C TYR A 844 30.18 6.31 -32.84
N ARG A 845 29.29 7.24 -32.52
CA ARG A 845 27.93 6.97 -32.03
C ARG A 845 26.96 7.89 -32.75
N SER A 846 25.88 7.33 -33.29
CA SER A 846 24.92 8.07 -34.11
C SER A 846 23.62 7.31 -34.30
N LEU A 847 22.51 8.02 -34.54
CA LEU A 847 21.28 7.45 -35.08
C LEU A 847 21.40 7.37 -36.60
N ILE A 848 21.56 6.16 -37.13
CA ILE A 848 21.71 5.88 -38.57
C ILE A 848 20.80 4.75 -39.07
N ASP A 849 20.11 4.10 -38.15
CA ASP A 849 19.03 3.16 -38.41
C ASP A 849 17.72 3.92 -38.21
N HIS A 850 16.79 3.76 -39.15
CA HIS A 850 15.56 4.53 -39.19
C HIS A 850 14.39 3.66 -39.59
N ILE A 851 13.19 4.04 -39.13
CA ILE A 851 11.92 3.47 -39.58
C ILE A 851 11.12 4.57 -40.28
N VAL A 852 10.62 4.26 -41.47
CA VAL A 852 9.76 5.14 -42.27
C VAL A 852 8.50 4.37 -42.62
N VAL A 853 7.35 4.94 -42.34
CA VAL A 853 6.04 4.35 -42.61
C VAL A 853 5.22 5.21 -43.54
N SER A 854 4.24 4.61 -44.21
CA SER A 854 3.21 5.36 -44.89
C SER A 854 2.11 5.83 -43.93
N LYS A 855 1.43 6.93 -44.26
CA LYS A 855 0.41 7.55 -43.39
C LYS A 855 -0.83 6.70 -43.10
N ASP A 856 -1.05 5.65 -43.87
CA ASP A 856 -2.10 4.64 -43.66
C ASP A 856 -1.66 3.49 -42.75
N VAL A 857 -0.43 3.52 -42.22
CA VAL A 857 -0.05 2.64 -41.11
C VAL A 857 -0.75 3.11 -39.84
N HIS A 858 -1.53 2.22 -39.25
CA HIS A 858 -2.14 2.46 -37.95
C HIS A 858 -1.18 1.98 -36.87
N MET A 859 -0.56 2.93 -36.19
CA MET A 859 0.34 2.64 -35.07
C MET A 859 -0.45 2.70 -33.77
N SER A 860 -0.13 1.78 -32.86
CA SER A 860 -0.33 2.11 -31.46
C SER A 860 0.80 3.08 -31.12
N PRO A 861 0.53 4.30 -30.59
CA PRO A 861 1.61 5.16 -30.09
C PRO A 861 2.46 4.32 -29.12
N ILE A 862 3.78 4.58 -28.98
CA ILE A 862 4.76 4.04 -28.00
C ILE A 862 5.08 5.10 -26.94
N SER A 863 4.41 5.09 -25.78
CA SER A 863 4.73 6.05 -24.69
C SER A 863 4.70 7.53 -25.14
N GLY A 864 3.77 7.88 -26.05
CA GLY A 864 3.68 9.22 -26.65
C GLY A 864 4.63 9.46 -27.83
N ASP A 865 5.44 8.46 -28.16
CA ASP A 865 6.37 8.36 -29.29
C ASP A 865 5.81 7.39 -30.37
N ASP A 866 6.50 7.21 -31.49
CA ASP A 866 6.03 6.41 -32.63
C ASP A 866 6.95 5.21 -32.98
N ALA A 867 8.15 5.15 -32.40
CA ALA A 867 9.05 3.99 -32.38
C ALA A 867 9.77 3.86 -31.02
N ALA A 868 10.48 2.75 -30.81
CA ALA A 868 11.39 2.59 -29.68
C ALA A 868 12.78 2.14 -30.13
N ILE A 869 13.81 2.73 -29.53
CA ILE A 869 15.21 2.31 -29.69
C ILE A 869 15.57 1.42 -28.51
N VAL A 870 15.75 0.12 -28.75
CA VAL A 870 15.99 -0.88 -27.71
C VAL A 870 17.48 -0.94 -27.35
N ARG A 871 17.91 -0.11 -26.41
CA ARG A 871 19.25 0.02 -25.82
C ARG A 871 19.74 -1.22 -25.06
N LEU A 872 19.76 -2.37 -25.74
CA LEU A 872 20.32 -3.64 -25.27
C LEU A 872 21.81 -3.53 -24.89
N ASP A 873 22.51 -2.50 -25.39
CA ASP A 873 23.88 -2.18 -24.97
C ASP A 873 23.97 -1.77 -23.50
N LYS A 874 22.86 -1.38 -22.88
CA LYS A 874 22.76 -1.06 -21.45
C LYS A 874 22.47 -2.29 -20.57
N THR A 875 21.93 -3.37 -21.13
CA THR A 875 21.47 -4.55 -20.36
C THR A 875 22.26 -5.82 -20.65
N VAL A 876 22.79 -5.96 -21.86
CA VAL A 876 23.61 -7.10 -22.25
C VAL A 876 25.09 -6.79 -22.03
N ALA A 877 25.73 -7.57 -21.16
CA ALA A 877 27.15 -7.44 -20.89
C ALA A 877 27.97 -7.64 -22.18
N ASP A 878 28.96 -6.76 -22.39
CA ASP A 878 29.85 -6.79 -23.55
C ASP A 878 29.12 -6.81 -24.92
N PHE A 879 27.93 -6.18 -25.01
CA PHE A 879 27.06 -6.14 -26.20
C PHE A 879 27.80 -5.84 -27.51
N THR A 880 28.60 -4.78 -27.55
CA THR A 880 29.36 -4.39 -28.77
C THR A 880 30.46 -5.38 -29.18
N ARG A 881 30.83 -6.31 -28.30
CA ARG A 881 31.81 -7.36 -28.58
C ARG A 881 31.11 -8.67 -28.96
N ASP A 882 30.06 -9.01 -28.22
CA ASP A 882 29.48 -10.36 -28.24
C ASP A 882 28.14 -10.42 -28.99
N VAL A 883 27.51 -9.28 -29.31
CA VAL A 883 26.19 -9.20 -29.95
C VAL A 883 26.20 -8.37 -31.23
N SER A 884 26.29 -7.04 -31.16
CA SER A 884 26.28 -6.11 -32.31
C SER A 884 26.76 -4.70 -31.89
N ASP A 885 27.30 -3.92 -32.81
CA ASP A 885 27.52 -2.48 -32.63
C ASP A 885 26.30 -1.60 -32.96
N HIS A 886 25.17 -2.20 -33.35
CA HIS A 886 23.86 -1.56 -33.47
C HIS A 886 22.83 -2.13 -32.49
N VAL A 887 21.89 -1.29 -32.07
CA VAL A 887 20.73 -1.68 -31.28
C VAL A 887 19.46 -1.79 -32.14
N PRO A 888 18.48 -2.66 -31.79
CA PRO A 888 17.25 -2.80 -32.55
C PRO A 888 16.33 -1.59 -32.45
N LEU A 889 15.64 -1.27 -33.55
CA LEU A 889 14.49 -0.37 -33.56
C LEU A 889 13.20 -1.18 -33.70
N VAL A 890 12.18 -0.86 -32.92
CA VAL A 890 10.92 -1.60 -32.88
C VAL A 890 9.71 -0.68 -32.92
N ILE A 891 8.63 -1.16 -33.53
CA ILE A 891 7.33 -0.49 -33.59
C ILE A 891 6.20 -1.45 -33.23
N ARG A 892 5.09 -0.89 -32.76
CA ARG A 892 3.86 -1.63 -32.44
C ARG A 892 2.72 -1.16 -33.33
N MET A 893 2.19 -2.05 -34.16
CA MET A 893 1.00 -1.78 -34.97
C MET A 893 -0.27 -2.13 -34.17
N VAL A 894 -1.42 -1.51 -34.53
CA VAL A 894 -2.70 -1.62 -33.80
C VAL A 894 -3.09 -3.06 -33.44
N SER A 895 -3.85 -3.17 -32.34
CA SER A 895 -4.40 -4.40 -31.77
C SER A 895 -4.93 -5.36 -32.85
N ARG A 896 -4.62 -6.65 -32.68
CA ARG A 896 -5.01 -7.77 -33.55
C ARG A 896 -6.53 -8.03 -33.60
N ASP A 897 -7.36 -7.05 -33.19
CA ASP A 897 -8.84 -7.10 -33.13
C ASP A 897 -9.62 -5.76 -33.13
N ALA A 898 -9.05 -4.58 -33.46
CA ALA A 898 -9.83 -3.32 -33.38
C ALA A 898 -10.58 -2.93 -34.68
N PRO A 899 -11.91 -2.64 -34.65
CA PRO A 899 -12.68 -2.14 -35.79
C PRO A 899 -12.51 -0.62 -36.03
N MET A 900 -12.42 -0.27 -37.32
CA MET A 900 -12.71 0.99 -38.03
C MET A 900 -12.10 2.33 -37.54
N GLN A 901 -11.14 2.82 -38.32
CA GLN A 901 -10.98 4.26 -38.57
C GLN A 901 -12.28 4.84 -39.15
N VAL A 902 -12.81 5.90 -38.52
CA VAL A 902 -13.69 6.85 -39.21
C VAL A 902 -12.81 7.98 -39.72
N GLY A 903 -12.57 7.98 -41.03
CA GLY A 903 -11.88 9.04 -41.73
C GLY A 903 -12.71 10.32 -41.86
N ASP A 904 -11.97 11.40 -42.08
CA ASP A 904 -12.30 12.69 -42.71
C ASP A 904 -13.55 13.47 -42.26
N ALA A 905 -13.28 14.61 -41.61
CA ALA A 905 -14.00 15.84 -41.90
C ALA A 905 -13.03 16.86 -42.52
N ALA A 906 -12.88 16.73 -43.84
CA ALA A 906 -12.35 17.78 -44.68
C ALA A 906 -13.21 19.05 -44.60
N LYS A 907 -12.51 20.18 -44.74
CA LYS A 907 -13.03 21.53 -45.02
C LYS A 907 -14.26 21.54 -45.94
N THR A 908 -15.36 22.11 -45.47
CA THR A 908 -16.08 23.24 -46.12
C THR A 908 -16.90 23.97 -45.08
#